data_AF-A0A4Q4YLW1-F1
#
_entry.id   AF-A0A4Q4YLW1-F1
#
_cell.length_a   1.000
_cell.length_b   1.000
_cell.length_c   1.000
_cell.angle_alpha   90.00
_cell.angle_beta   90.00
_cell.angle_gamma   90.00
#
_symmetry.space_group_name_H-M   'P 1'
#
loop_
_entity.id
_entity.type
_entity.pdbx_description
1 polymer ?
#
loop_
_entity_poly.entity_id
_entity_poly.type
_entity_poly.pdbx_seq_one_letter_code
_entity_poly.pdbx_strand_id
1 'polypeptide(L)'
;MPRIRESEDAVILFSLPHLEELKLHGIDGDYGNFPPEISLNSELKKHAHNLRRLAITTLQDFRRFLEIGFGPSHRLDCLVDLPVLLELEVELFALVGSRLNMRDTQLEKTLPVSLKKLVLWEEWWADRADYAADGCVVMFAIVAILFAVLFAVWLYLLLGKRQKKGTGSPKLESGKSLLAELLAEEKVSLSTAKEPSSGPRRIKGELRKADGPKSAVHVEPQRRVQILVFFSSLTGSTERTAKQFTATLEASLLDQISESDQAFLKPQLLDLTQIDYDEFFISPPKSAEGSRPVDYFYLILLPSYNIDTINDNLLEHLKETHNDFRIDKASLAGLLGYSVFGLGDQEGWPTEEEGFCFQAKEVDKWMAKLTGRKRAYPLGMGDSKRDLKERLAEWTEGVTEVVRQSAKTGCLGDGVPGSGDAVESDDEYVSGGDDDGEVVVDEPVQPKKTKKSTRDIDDVEDLGRIMKTSRADANDATSRAPIAVDFTTYSKTSKKPPQTVKEMVAKSSPTYAALTKQGYSIVGSHSGVKICRWTKSALRGRGSCYKFSFYGINSHQCMETTPSLSCSNKCVFCWRHGTNPVGTTWRWVVDPPDLIFDGVKAGHYQKIKMMRGVPGVRAERFAEAMRIRHCALSLVGEPIFYPHINEFLALLHGERISSFLVCNAQHPEQLAALKAVTQLYVSIDASNRESLRRIDRPLHRDFWERFLRCLDILRERRFRQRTVFRLTLVKGFNVEDEVEGYADLVERGLPCFVEVKGVTYCGTSSSGGKGGGLSMANVPFYAEVTAFVEALDRRLRERGLGYGIAAEHAHSCCVLLASERFRVDGRWHTRIDYDRFFELLEERGPDGEWTPEEYMGEATPEWATWGNGGFDPRDERVDRKGRKIEA
;
A
#
# COMPACT_ATOMS: atom_id res chain seq x y z
N MET A 1 -30.17 -16.91 -2.77
CA MET A 1 -31.22 -16.00 -2.27
C MET A 1 -32.57 -16.45 -2.79
N PRO A 2 -33.59 -16.69 -1.94
CA PRO A 2 -34.94 -16.93 -2.43
C PRO A 2 -35.58 -15.59 -2.83
N ARG A 3 -36.22 -15.56 -4.00
CA ARG A 3 -36.98 -14.40 -4.52
C ARG A 3 -38.20 -14.15 -3.63
N ILE A 4 -38.26 -12.98 -3.01
CA ILE A 4 -39.46 -12.46 -2.34
C ILE A 4 -40.50 -12.20 -3.44
N ARG A 5 -41.70 -12.77 -3.29
CA ARG A 5 -42.83 -12.58 -4.21
C ARG A 5 -43.45 -11.20 -3.96
N GLU A 6 -43.26 -10.30 -4.91
CA GLU A 6 -44.08 -9.10 -5.05
C GLU A 6 -45.54 -9.51 -5.31
N SER A 7 -46.45 -9.22 -4.38
CA SER A 7 -47.78 -8.64 -4.68
C SER A 7 -48.77 -8.63 -3.51
N GLU A 8 -48.50 -9.25 -2.36
CA GLU A 8 -49.48 -9.29 -1.25
C GLU A 8 -49.05 -8.51 0.02
N ASP A 9 -47.76 -8.32 0.28
CA ASP A 9 -47.30 -7.61 1.49
C ASP A 9 -47.21 -6.08 1.32
N ALA A 10 -47.12 -5.57 0.08
CA ALA A 10 -47.13 -4.13 -0.18
C ALA A 10 -48.49 -3.47 0.13
N VAL A 11 -49.58 -4.24 0.08
CA VAL A 11 -50.95 -3.73 0.32
C VAL A 11 -51.21 -3.48 1.81
N ILE A 12 -50.45 -4.13 2.71
CA ILE A 12 -50.61 -3.97 4.16
C ILE A 12 -49.92 -2.69 4.67
N LEU A 13 -48.87 -2.22 3.99
CA LEU A 13 -48.17 -0.96 4.33
C LEU A 13 -49.02 0.29 4.07
N PHE A 14 -49.95 0.24 3.11
CA PHE A 14 -50.88 1.34 2.81
C PHE A 14 -52.18 1.30 3.62
N SER A 15 -52.39 0.30 4.48
CA SER A 15 -53.56 0.23 5.38
C SER A 15 -53.23 0.67 6.81
N LEU A 16 -52.26 1.56 6.99
CA LEU A 16 -52.03 2.20 8.29
C LEU A 16 -53.22 3.14 8.59
N PRO A 17 -53.96 2.93 9.70
CA PRO A 17 -55.18 3.69 10.05
C PRO A 17 -54.97 5.19 10.34
N HIS A 18 -53.83 5.79 9.97
CA HIS A 18 -53.46 7.16 10.32
C HIS A 18 -53.35 8.09 9.10
N LEU A 19 -53.51 7.58 7.88
CA LEU A 19 -53.76 8.41 6.69
C LEU A 19 -55.20 8.98 6.66
N GLU A 20 -56.15 8.36 7.35
CA GLU A 20 -57.51 8.92 7.52
C GLU A 20 -57.53 10.14 8.46
N GLU A 21 -56.58 10.29 9.38
CA GLU A 21 -56.49 11.48 10.25
C GLU A 21 -56.05 12.74 9.48
N LEU A 22 -55.33 12.60 8.36
CA LEU A 22 -54.99 13.72 7.48
C LEU A 22 -56.22 14.30 6.76
N LYS A 23 -57.22 13.45 6.47
CA LYS A 23 -58.52 13.88 5.92
C LYS A 23 -59.36 14.68 6.93
N LEU A 24 -59.23 14.38 8.22
CA LEU A 24 -59.94 15.09 9.30
C LEU A 24 -59.46 16.55 9.48
N HIS A 25 -58.28 16.89 8.97
CA HIS A 25 -57.73 18.25 9.00
C HIS A 25 -57.89 19.03 7.69
N GLY A 26 -58.61 18.49 6.70
CA GLY A 26 -58.94 19.20 5.46
C GLY A 26 -57.75 19.51 4.55
N ILE A 27 -56.65 18.75 4.65
CA ILE A 27 -55.47 18.85 3.77
C ILE A 27 -55.62 17.87 2.60
N ASP A 28 -56.78 17.89 1.95
CA ASP A 28 -57.00 17.17 0.70
C ASP A 28 -58.00 17.99 -0.12
N GLY A 29 -57.48 18.94 -0.88
CA GLY A 29 -58.27 19.90 -1.64
C GLY A 29 -57.40 20.66 -2.62
N ASP A 30 -57.76 20.55 -3.90
CA ASP A 30 -57.23 21.25 -5.08
C ASP A 30 -56.67 22.64 -4.72
N TYR A 31 -55.35 22.82 -4.90
CA TYR A 31 -54.55 23.96 -4.41
C TYR A 31 -54.82 25.29 -5.16
N GLY A 32 -56.06 25.52 -5.60
CA GLY A 32 -56.48 26.70 -6.34
C GLY A 32 -57.34 27.70 -5.55
N ASN A 33 -57.87 27.37 -4.36
CA ASN A 33 -58.89 28.22 -3.70
C ASN A 33 -58.80 28.24 -2.16
N PHE A 34 -57.65 28.64 -1.61
CA PHE A 34 -57.64 29.16 -0.23
C PHE A 34 -58.07 30.64 -0.21
N PRO A 35 -58.94 31.08 0.72
CA PRO A 35 -59.20 32.49 0.94
C PRO A 35 -57.87 33.22 1.27
N PRO A 36 -57.66 34.46 0.78
CA PRO A 36 -56.37 35.17 0.88
C PRO A 36 -55.92 35.50 2.32
N GLU A 37 -56.73 35.19 3.33
CA GLU A 37 -56.46 35.50 4.75
C GLU A 37 -55.93 34.30 5.56
N ILE A 38 -55.83 33.09 4.99
CA ILE A 38 -55.25 31.92 5.67
C ILE A 38 -54.12 31.35 4.82
N SER A 39 -52.88 31.59 5.25
CA SER A 39 -51.69 30.97 4.65
C SER A 39 -51.57 29.51 5.12
N LEU A 40 -51.24 28.60 4.20
CA LEU A 40 -50.93 27.19 4.46
C LEU A 40 -49.94 27.01 5.63
N ASN A 41 -49.02 27.97 5.82
CA ASN A 41 -48.06 27.96 6.91
C ASN A 41 -48.70 28.22 8.29
N SER A 42 -49.86 28.87 8.36
CA SER A 42 -50.57 29.13 9.63
C SER A 42 -51.28 27.87 10.13
N GLU A 43 -51.91 27.10 9.24
CA GLU A 43 -52.55 25.83 9.59
C GLU A 43 -51.53 24.71 9.85
N LEU A 44 -50.43 24.65 9.08
CA LEU A 44 -49.30 23.76 9.37
C LEU A 44 -48.67 24.05 10.74
N LYS A 45 -48.55 25.32 11.14
CA LYS A 45 -48.09 25.70 12.49
C LYS A 45 -49.06 25.28 13.60
N LYS A 46 -50.36 25.36 13.33
CA LYS A 46 -51.42 25.02 14.29
C LYS A 46 -51.46 23.51 14.59
N HIS A 47 -51.16 22.68 13.59
CA HIS A 47 -51.14 21.22 13.71
C HIS A 47 -49.73 20.59 13.78
N ALA A 48 -48.68 21.42 13.87
CA ALA A 48 -47.28 21.01 13.86
C ALA A 48 -46.92 19.94 14.90
N HIS A 49 -47.54 19.97 16.09
CA HIS A 49 -47.27 18.99 17.13
C HIS A 49 -47.78 17.58 16.74
N ASN A 50 -48.95 17.50 16.11
CA ASN A 50 -49.55 16.24 15.68
C ASN A 50 -48.81 15.67 14.47
N LEU A 51 -48.45 16.51 13.50
CA LEU A 51 -47.64 16.12 12.34
C LEU A 51 -46.25 15.61 12.75
N ARG A 52 -45.62 16.28 13.73
CA ARG A 52 -44.34 15.82 14.30
C ARG A 52 -44.47 14.47 14.99
N ARG A 53 -45.54 14.25 15.75
CA ARG A 53 -45.79 12.97 16.42
C ARG A 53 -46.02 11.87 15.40
N LEU A 54 -46.81 12.13 14.36
CA LEU A 54 -47.10 11.16 13.29
C LEU A 54 -45.81 10.75 12.56
N ALA A 55 -45.00 11.72 12.12
CA ALA A 55 -43.73 11.44 11.44
C ALA A 55 -42.76 10.61 12.29
N ILE A 56 -42.65 10.92 13.58
CA ILE A 56 -41.79 10.15 14.51
C ILE A 56 -42.31 8.73 14.70
N THR A 57 -43.63 8.56 14.81
CA THR A 57 -44.26 7.24 15.04
C THR A 57 -44.08 6.34 13.80
N THR A 58 -44.32 6.87 12.60
CA THR A 58 -44.12 6.13 11.34
C THR A 58 -42.68 5.68 11.16
N LEU A 59 -41.70 6.53 11.51
CA LEU A 59 -40.27 6.18 11.46
C LEU A 59 -39.89 5.11 12.49
N GLN A 60 -40.49 5.15 13.69
CA GLN A 60 -40.24 4.16 14.73
C GLN A 60 -40.82 2.79 14.37
N ASP A 61 -42.03 2.76 13.81
CA ASP A 61 -42.67 1.51 13.38
C ASP A 61 -41.94 0.88 12.18
N PHE A 62 -41.47 1.70 11.24
CA PHE A 62 -40.64 1.24 10.12
C PHE A 62 -39.32 0.62 10.59
N ARG A 63 -38.63 1.28 11.55
CA ARG A 63 -37.41 0.74 12.15
C ARG A 63 -37.65 -0.57 12.88
N ARG A 64 -38.75 -0.66 13.65
CA ARG A 64 -39.11 -1.87 14.40
C ARG A 64 -39.42 -3.04 13.47
N PHE A 65 -40.06 -2.77 12.32
CA PHE A 65 -40.33 -3.76 11.29
C PHE A 65 -39.03 -4.32 10.68
N LEU A 66 -38.06 -3.45 10.39
CA LEU A 66 -36.74 -3.85 9.89
C LEU A 66 -35.95 -4.66 10.93
N GLU A 67 -36.02 -4.30 12.21
CA GLU A 67 -35.37 -5.03 13.30
C GLU A 67 -35.97 -6.44 13.51
N ILE A 68 -37.28 -6.61 13.28
CA ILE A 68 -37.96 -7.92 13.33
C ILE A 68 -37.60 -8.80 12.12
N GLY A 69 -37.48 -8.20 10.92
CA GLY A 69 -37.20 -8.93 9.68
C GLY A 69 -35.74 -9.37 9.51
N PHE A 70 -34.78 -8.60 10.01
CA PHE A 70 -33.35 -8.79 9.74
C PHE A 70 -32.46 -8.98 10.99
N GLY A 71 -33.04 -8.89 12.19
CA GLY A 71 -32.31 -9.03 13.46
C GLY A 71 -31.46 -7.80 13.83
N PRO A 72 -30.96 -7.71 15.07
CA PRO A 72 -30.42 -6.47 15.65
C PRO A 72 -28.99 -6.08 15.21
N SER A 73 -28.33 -6.85 14.33
CA SER A 73 -26.87 -6.78 14.13
C SER A 73 -26.39 -6.43 12.71
N HIS A 74 -27.25 -5.98 11.79
CA HIS A 74 -26.82 -5.54 10.46
C HIS A 74 -26.87 -4.02 10.25
N ARG A 75 -25.80 -3.49 9.63
CA ARG A 75 -25.67 -2.08 9.21
C ARG A 75 -26.73 -1.77 8.15
N LEU A 76 -27.65 -0.86 8.47
CA LEU A 76 -28.78 -0.42 7.62
C LEU A 76 -28.36 0.44 6.41
N ASP A 77 -27.06 0.66 6.19
CA ASP A 77 -26.51 1.57 5.16
C ASP A 77 -26.80 1.12 3.72
N CYS A 78 -27.13 -0.15 3.51
CA CYS A 78 -27.45 -0.71 2.19
C CYS A 78 -28.94 -0.63 1.80
N LEU A 79 -29.80 -0.10 2.68
CA LEU A 79 -31.24 -0.01 2.41
C LEU A 79 -31.66 1.33 1.79
N VAL A 80 -30.77 2.32 1.72
CA VAL A 80 -31.07 3.69 1.22
C VAL A 80 -31.58 3.69 -0.23
N ASP A 81 -31.26 2.66 -1.02
CA ASP A 81 -31.67 2.53 -2.41
C ASP A 81 -33.04 1.82 -2.62
N LEU A 82 -33.80 1.53 -1.55
CA LEU A 82 -35.12 0.93 -1.67
C LEU A 82 -36.15 1.98 -2.15
N PRO A 83 -36.93 1.71 -3.22
CA PRO A 83 -37.93 2.64 -3.75
C PRO A 83 -38.96 3.12 -2.72
N VAL A 84 -39.28 2.28 -1.73
CA VAL A 84 -40.18 2.61 -0.62
C VAL A 84 -39.65 3.73 0.27
N LEU A 85 -38.33 3.83 0.46
CA LEU A 85 -37.73 4.94 1.21
C LEU A 85 -37.76 6.24 0.41
N LEU A 86 -37.60 6.18 -0.91
CA LEU A 86 -37.79 7.32 -1.81
C LEU A 86 -39.24 7.83 -1.83
N GLU A 87 -40.23 6.93 -1.82
CA GLU A 87 -41.64 7.33 -1.67
C GLU A 87 -41.92 7.94 -0.29
N LEU A 88 -41.37 7.36 0.78
CA LEU A 88 -41.45 7.93 2.13
C LEU A 88 -40.78 9.31 2.21
N GLU A 89 -39.65 9.51 1.50
CA GLU A 89 -38.93 10.78 1.39
C GLU A 89 -39.81 11.86 0.75
N VAL A 90 -40.50 11.53 -0.34
CA VAL A 90 -41.40 12.45 -1.04
C VAL A 90 -42.63 12.79 -0.18
N GLU A 91 -43.22 11.80 0.50
CA GLU A 91 -44.38 12.03 1.36
C GLU A 91 -44.04 12.85 2.61
N LEU A 92 -42.88 12.61 3.25
CA LEU A 92 -42.40 13.44 4.36
C LEU A 92 -42.09 14.87 3.91
N PHE A 93 -41.51 15.05 2.72
CA PHE A 93 -41.27 16.38 2.15
C PHE A 93 -42.58 17.12 1.87
N ALA A 94 -43.58 16.41 1.33
CA ALA A 94 -44.92 16.95 1.10
C ALA A 94 -45.62 17.33 2.41
N LEU A 95 -45.44 16.54 3.47
CA LEU A 95 -46.05 16.78 4.78
C LEU A 95 -45.50 18.02 5.49
N VAL A 96 -44.22 18.34 5.29
CA VAL A 96 -43.51 19.38 6.07
C VAL A 96 -43.41 20.73 5.34
N GLY A 97 -43.61 20.77 4.02
CA GLY A 97 -43.85 21.99 3.24
C GLY A 97 -42.77 23.09 3.39
N SER A 98 -41.76 23.08 2.54
CA SER A 98 -40.67 24.10 2.44
C SER A 98 -39.77 24.27 3.69
N ARG A 99 -38.51 24.64 3.44
CA ARG A 99 -37.44 24.81 4.45
C ARG A 99 -37.79 25.79 5.59
N LEU A 100 -38.68 26.76 5.33
CA LEU A 100 -39.16 27.73 6.34
C LEU A 100 -39.97 27.06 7.46
N ASN A 101 -40.76 26.04 7.15
CA ASN A 101 -41.60 25.36 8.14
C ASN A 101 -40.80 24.37 9.02
N MET A 102 -39.70 23.81 8.52
CA MET A 102 -38.80 22.94 9.31
C MET A 102 -38.03 23.70 10.40
N ARG A 103 -37.60 24.94 10.10
CA ARG A 103 -36.93 25.81 11.07
C ARG A 103 -37.88 26.28 12.17
N ASP A 104 -39.08 26.71 11.79
CA ASP A 104 -40.07 27.23 12.73
C ASP A 104 -40.64 26.15 13.66
N THR A 105 -40.72 24.90 13.21
CA THR A 105 -41.15 23.75 14.04
C THR A 105 -40.00 23.08 14.82
N GLN A 106 -38.76 23.56 14.65
CA GLN A 106 -37.51 23.03 15.22
C GLN A 106 -37.25 21.53 14.95
N LEU A 107 -37.88 20.94 13.92
CA LEU A 107 -37.73 19.52 13.61
C LEU A 107 -36.28 19.14 13.29
N GLU A 108 -35.52 20.05 12.67
CA GLU A 108 -34.10 19.89 12.32
C GLU A 108 -33.26 19.48 13.52
N LYS A 109 -33.58 19.93 14.74
CA LYS A 109 -32.78 19.61 15.94
C LYS A 109 -32.97 18.18 16.42
N THR A 110 -34.17 17.63 16.24
CA THR A 110 -34.55 16.29 16.72
C THR A 110 -34.40 15.17 15.71
N LEU A 111 -34.16 15.48 14.43
CA LEU A 111 -33.88 14.46 13.42
C LEU A 111 -32.51 13.79 13.64
N PRO A 112 -32.39 12.47 13.39
CA PRO A 112 -31.11 11.75 13.40
C PRO A 112 -30.08 12.40 12.49
N VAL A 113 -28.79 12.24 12.83
CA VAL A 113 -27.67 12.88 12.12
C VAL A 113 -27.58 12.46 10.64
N SER A 114 -28.03 11.26 10.29
CA SER A 114 -28.13 10.78 8.91
C SER A 114 -29.08 11.61 8.05
N LEU A 115 -30.20 12.08 8.61
CA LEU A 115 -31.17 12.93 7.91
C LEU A 115 -30.81 14.42 7.94
N LYS A 116 -30.01 14.87 8.92
CA LYS A 116 -29.44 16.23 8.91
C LYS A 116 -28.50 16.47 7.72
N LYS A 117 -27.84 15.42 7.21
CA LYS A 117 -27.01 15.48 6.00
C LYS A 117 -27.82 15.84 4.74
N LEU A 118 -29.13 15.60 4.69
CA LEU A 118 -29.99 16.01 3.57
C LEU A 118 -30.15 17.53 3.46
N VAL A 119 -30.21 18.27 4.58
CA VAL A 119 -30.40 19.73 4.58
C VAL A 119 -29.17 20.47 4.02
N LEU A 120 -27.99 19.86 4.13
CA LEU A 120 -26.73 20.39 3.60
C LEU A 120 -26.57 20.13 2.09
N TRP A 121 -27.33 19.21 1.52
CA TRP A 121 -27.25 18.89 0.09
C TRP A 121 -27.86 19.99 -0.79
N GLU A 122 -28.85 20.74 -0.29
CA GLU A 122 -29.42 21.91 -0.99
C GLU A 122 -28.47 23.12 -1.09
N GLU A 123 -27.51 23.30 -0.16
CA GLU A 123 -26.51 24.38 -0.27
C GLU A 123 -25.63 24.23 -1.51
N TRP A 124 -25.51 23.01 -2.02
CA TRP A 124 -24.72 22.69 -3.20
C TRP A 124 -25.45 23.00 -4.52
N TRP A 125 -26.79 23.04 -4.51
CA TRP A 125 -27.62 23.28 -5.69
C TRP A 125 -28.08 24.73 -5.85
N ALA A 126 -28.13 25.52 -4.77
CA ALA A 126 -28.47 26.94 -4.82
C ALA A 126 -27.42 27.80 -5.57
N ASP A 127 -26.18 27.32 -5.69
CA ASP A 127 -25.05 28.07 -6.26
C ASP A 127 -24.92 27.94 -7.80
N ARG A 128 -25.89 27.31 -8.47
CA ARG A 128 -25.86 27.08 -9.94
C ARG A 128 -27.13 27.54 -10.68
N ALA A 129 -27.79 28.58 -10.19
CA ALA A 129 -29.07 29.06 -10.71
C ALA A 129 -29.03 29.86 -12.05
N ASP A 130 -27.90 29.92 -12.77
CA ASP A 130 -27.76 30.78 -13.96
C ASP A 130 -27.97 30.09 -15.33
N TYR A 131 -28.41 28.82 -15.39
CA TYR A 131 -28.62 28.10 -16.67
C TYR A 131 -30.02 27.48 -16.87
N ALA A 132 -31.07 28.04 -16.24
CA ALA A 132 -32.38 27.39 -16.12
C ALA A 132 -33.43 27.71 -17.21
N ALA A 133 -33.07 28.26 -18.37
CA ALA A 133 -34.08 28.57 -19.41
C ALA A 133 -34.25 27.48 -20.48
N ASP A 134 -33.19 26.77 -20.89
CA ASP A 134 -33.27 25.84 -22.04
C ASP A 134 -33.34 24.34 -21.65
N GLY A 135 -33.07 23.99 -20.39
CA GLY A 135 -33.08 22.60 -19.91
C GLY A 135 -34.48 22.02 -19.64
N CYS A 136 -35.46 22.86 -19.31
CA CYS A 136 -36.80 22.40 -18.96
C CYS A 136 -37.54 21.78 -20.16
N VAL A 137 -37.35 22.32 -21.37
CA VAL A 137 -38.07 21.84 -22.57
C VAL A 137 -37.58 20.45 -23.01
N VAL A 138 -36.27 20.18 -22.87
CA VAL A 138 -35.68 18.89 -23.22
C VAL A 138 -36.06 17.81 -22.20
N MET A 139 -36.13 18.16 -20.92
CA MET A 139 -36.56 17.25 -19.85
C MET A 139 -38.03 16.84 -19.99
N PHE A 140 -38.94 17.78 -20.32
CA PHE A 140 -40.35 17.44 -20.55
C PHE A 140 -40.55 16.53 -21.78
N ALA A 141 -39.74 16.70 -22.84
CA ALA A 141 -39.81 15.84 -24.02
C ALA A 141 -39.34 14.40 -23.72
N ILE A 142 -38.27 14.23 -22.93
CA ILE A 142 -37.74 12.92 -22.56
C ILE A 142 -38.72 12.16 -21.67
N VAL A 143 -39.32 12.85 -20.68
CA VAL A 143 -40.32 12.25 -19.78
C VAL A 143 -41.58 11.83 -20.54
N ALA A 144 -42.04 12.64 -21.50
CA ALA A 144 -43.20 12.29 -22.33
C ALA A 144 -42.96 11.07 -23.23
N ILE A 145 -41.74 10.94 -23.79
CA ILE A 145 -41.36 9.78 -24.62
C ILE A 145 -41.27 8.51 -23.76
N LEU A 146 -40.69 8.59 -22.56
CA LEU A 146 -40.63 7.47 -21.61
C LEU A 146 -42.03 7.01 -21.20
N PHE A 147 -42.96 7.95 -20.95
CA PHE A 147 -44.35 7.62 -20.62
C PHE A 147 -45.08 6.94 -21.77
N ALA A 148 -44.86 7.38 -23.01
CA ALA A 148 -45.46 6.77 -24.20
C ALA A 148 -44.95 5.34 -24.44
N VAL A 149 -43.65 5.10 -24.22
CA VAL A 149 -43.04 3.76 -24.34
C VAL A 149 -43.56 2.83 -23.25
N LEU A 150 -43.61 3.30 -22.00
CA LEU A 150 -44.15 2.50 -20.88
C LEU A 150 -45.64 2.18 -21.08
N PHE A 151 -46.42 3.11 -21.61
CA PHE A 151 -47.84 2.88 -21.92
C PHE A 151 -48.03 1.86 -23.06
N ALA A 152 -47.18 1.90 -24.09
CA ALA A 152 -47.20 0.91 -25.18
C ALA A 152 -46.82 -0.51 -24.69
N VAL A 153 -45.81 -0.61 -23.81
CA VAL A 153 -45.41 -1.88 -23.18
C VAL A 153 -46.52 -2.41 -22.27
N TRP A 154 -47.18 -1.53 -21.51
CA TRP A 154 -48.32 -1.89 -20.65
C TRP A 154 -49.51 -2.42 -21.46
N LEU A 155 -49.85 -1.78 -22.58
CA LEU A 155 -50.89 -2.23 -23.52
C LEU A 155 -50.54 -3.60 -24.13
N TYR A 156 -49.28 -3.82 -24.51
CA TYR A 156 -48.80 -5.10 -25.03
C TYR A 156 -48.93 -6.23 -24.01
N LEU A 157 -48.59 -5.97 -22.75
CA LEU A 157 -48.70 -6.95 -21.66
C LEU A 157 -50.15 -7.25 -21.25
N LEU A 158 -51.05 -6.28 -21.35
CA LEU A 158 -52.49 -6.46 -21.11
C LEU A 158 -53.17 -7.32 -22.18
N LEU A 159 -52.78 -7.15 -23.44
CA LEU A 159 -53.32 -7.93 -24.56
C LEU A 159 -52.78 -9.38 -24.57
N GLY A 160 -51.59 -9.62 -24.01
CA GLY A 160 -50.98 -10.96 -23.92
C GLY A 160 -51.58 -11.91 -22.87
N LYS A 161 -52.31 -11.42 -21.86
CA LYS A 161 -52.80 -12.24 -20.73
C LYS A 161 -54.15 -12.92 -20.94
N ARG A 162 -54.72 -12.92 -22.16
CA ARG A 162 -56.04 -13.52 -22.44
C ARG A 162 -56.04 -14.95 -23.00
N GLN A 163 -54.91 -15.64 -23.07
CA GLN A 163 -54.88 -17.07 -23.44
C GLN A 163 -54.03 -17.91 -22.49
N LYS A 164 -54.69 -18.59 -21.55
CA LYS A 164 -54.63 -20.05 -21.29
C LYS A 164 -55.18 -20.36 -19.89
N LYS A 165 -56.36 -20.98 -19.86
CA LYS A 165 -56.97 -21.67 -18.71
C LYS A 165 -56.79 -23.18 -18.90
N GLY A 166 -56.66 -23.89 -17.77
CA GLY A 166 -56.86 -25.34 -17.61
C GLY A 166 -55.61 -26.03 -17.09
N THR A 167 -55.59 -26.90 -16.07
CA THR A 167 -56.63 -27.55 -15.23
C THR A 167 -55.90 -28.25 -14.06
N GLY A 168 -56.53 -28.40 -12.89
CA GLY A 168 -56.24 -29.46 -11.91
C GLY A 168 -55.93 -29.03 -10.47
N SER A 169 -56.71 -29.52 -9.51
CA SER A 169 -56.70 -29.31 -8.04
C SER A 169 -56.83 -30.69 -7.33
N PRO A 170 -57.00 -30.86 -5.99
CA PRO A 170 -56.60 -30.12 -4.77
C PRO A 170 -56.09 -31.02 -3.58
N LYS A 171 -55.75 -30.39 -2.42
CA LYS A 171 -56.13 -30.69 -0.98
C LYS A 171 -55.18 -29.90 -0.03
N LEU A 172 -55.56 -28.89 0.78
CA LEU A 172 -56.44 -28.76 1.98
C LEU A 172 -55.92 -29.62 3.18
N GLU A 173 -55.64 -29.14 4.41
CA GLU A 173 -56.36 -28.26 5.37
C GLU A 173 -55.40 -27.72 6.48
N SER A 174 -55.57 -26.47 6.97
CA SER A 174 -56.11 -26.04 8.30
C SER A 174 -55.12 -26.20 9.50
N GLY A 175 -54.94 -25.26 10.43
CA GLY A 175 -55.73 -24.07 10.79
C GLY A 175 -55.02 -23.16 11.80
N LYS A 176 -55.57 -21.95 11.90
CA LYS A 176 -55.16 -20.79 12.72
C LYS A 176 -55.72 -20.84 14.16
N SER A 177 -55.20 -19.95 14.99
CA SER A 177 -55.90 -19.07 15.96
C SER A 177 -55.25 -19.18 17.36
N LEU A 178 -54.40 -18.27 17.83
CA LEU A 178 -54.50 -16.80 18.03
C LEU A 178 -55.23 -16.43 19.34
N LEU A 179 -54.47 -15.65 20.14
CA LEU A 179 -54.90 -14.67 21.16
C LEU A 179 -55.58 -15.25 22.42
N ALA A 180 -55.39 -14.71 23.62
CA ALA A 180 -54.79 -13.46 24.05
C ALA A 180 -54.52 -13.54 25.56
N GLU A 181 -53.71 -12.60 26.06
CA GLU A 181 -54.01 -11.86 27.29
C GLU A 181 -54.00 -12.64 28.61
N LEU A 182 -52.96 -12.41 29.43
CA LEU A 182 -53.05 -11.51 30.60
C LEU A 182 -51.86 -11.70 31.56
N LEU A 183 -51.21 -10.57 31.85
CA LEU A 183 -50.63 -10.19 33.15
C LEU A 183 -49.29 -10.87 33.54
N ALA A 184 -48.18 -10.15 33.62
CA ALA A 184 -47.81 -9.05 34.53
C ALA A 184 -46.92 -9.53 35.68
N GLU A 185 -45.83 -8.79 35.83
CA GLU A 185 -45.05 -8.53 37.04
C GLU A 185 -44.01 -9.54 37.57
N GLU A 186 -42.94 -8.90 38.01
CA GLU A 186 -41.64 -9.30 38.48
C GLU A 186 -41.62 -9.18 40.02
N LYS A 187 -40.99 -10.11 40.76
CA LYS A 187 -40.01 -9.86 41.86
C LYS A 187 -39.79 -11.05 42.85
N VAL A 188 -38.49 -11.35 43.06
CA VAL A 188 -37.74 -11.50 44.35
C VAL A 188 -37.95 -12.72 45.29
N SER A 189 -36.85 -13.44 45.60
CA SER A 189 -36.22 -13.67 46.94
C SER A 189 -35.25 -14.89 46.91
N LEU A 190 -33.93 -14.73 47.22
CA LEU A 190 -33.21 -14.96 48.51
C LEU A 190 -33.37 -16.40 49.06
N SER A 191 -32.42 -17.16 49.61
CA SER A 191 -31.00 -17.05 50.05
C SER A 191 -30.61 -18.48 50.54
N THR A 192 -29.34 -18.91 50.67
CA THR A 192 -28.56 -18.86 51.94
C THR A 192 -27.17 -19.50 51.76
N ALA A 193 -26.23 -19.04 52.59
CA ALA A 193 -24.78 -19.18 52.50
C ALA A 193 -24.15 -20.22 53.45
N LYS A 194 -22.83 -20.47 53.32
CA LYS A 194 -21.87 -20.55 54.45
C LYS A 194 -20.39 -20.50 54.01
N GLU A 195 -19.60 -19.73 54.77
CA GLU A 195 -18.15 -19.41 54.76
C GLU A 195 -17.48 -20.01 56.05
N PRO A 196 -16.21 -19.75 56.47
CA PRO A 196 -14.92 -19.36 55.83
C PRO A 196 -13.62 -20.01 56.45
N SER A 197 -12.43 -19.57 56.00
CA SER A 197 -11.12 -19.34 56.70
C SER A 197 -9.92 -19.75 55.81
N SER A 198 -8.72 -19.16 55.74
CA SER A 198 -7.98 -18.08 56.43
C SER A 198 -6.81 -17.63 55.49
N GLY A 199 -6.42 -16.35 55.43
CA GLY A 199 -5.16 -15.91 54.79
C GLY A 199 -3.95 -15.89 55.75
N PRO A 200 -2.80 -15.22 55.45
CA PRO A 200 -2.24 -14.79 54.16
C PRO A 200 -0.72 -15.08 54.00
N ARG A 201 -0.13 -15.06 52.79
CA ARG A 201 1.29 -14.64 52.58
C ARG A 201 1.52 -13.93 51.24
N ARG A 202 2.21 -12.80 51.34
CA ARG A 202 2.57 -11.80 50.33
C ARG A 202 3.99 -12.08 49.85
N ILE A 203 4.21 -12.25 48.54
CA ILE A 203 5.55 -12.25 47.94
C ILE A 203 5.70 -10.95 47.13
N LYS A 204 6.68 -10.14 47.52
CA LYS A 204 7.09 -8.91 46.80
C LYS A 204 7.79 -9.34 45.50
N GLY A 205 7.29 -8.89 44.35
CA GLY A 205 8.03 -8.99 43.09
C GLY A 205 9.14 -7.95 43.07
N GLU A 206 10.38 -8.39 42.87
CA GLU A 206 11.49 -7.52 42.53
C GLU A 206 11.44 -7.21 41.03
N LEU A 207 11.46 -5.93 40.68
CA LEU A 207 11.60 -5.43 39.31
C LEU A 207 13.00 -5.79 38.78
N ARG A 208 13.08 -6.66 37.76
CA ARG A 208 14.28 -6.76 36.92
C ARG A 208 14.36 -5.51 36.05
N LYS A 209 15.41 -4.71 36.25
CA LYS A 209 15.78 -3.58 35.39
C LYS A 209 16.08 -4.10 33.98
N ALA A 210 15.53 -3.42 32.98
CA ALA A 210 15.99 -3.51 31.60
C ALA A 210 17.33 -2.80 31.48
N ASP A 211 18.37 -3.50 31.06
CA ASP A 211 19.66 -2.89 30.72
C ASP A 211 19.58 -2.24 29.34
N GLY A 212 19.75 -0.91 29.32
CA GLY A 212 19.95 -0.12 28.11
C GLY A 212 21.35 -0.32 27.51
N PRO A 213 21.62 0.24 26.31
CA PRO A 213 22.76 -0.14 25.50
C PRO A 213 24.06 0.44 26.09
N LYS A 214 24.97 -0.44 26.49
CA LYS A 214 26.35 -0.05 26.81
C LYS A 214 27.29 -0.59 25.73
N SER A 215 27.74 0.35 24.90
CA SER A 215 28.97 0.24 24.13
C SER A 215 30.16 0.20 25.09
N ALA A 216 30.83 -0.95 25.15
CA ALA A 216 32.22 -1.11 25.57
C ALA A 216 32.68 -2.51 25.15
N VAL A 217 33.75 -2.57 24.35
CA VAL A 217 34.42 -3.80 23.94
C VAL A 217 34.99 -4.46 25.19
N HIS A 218 34.24 -5.39 25.76
CA HIS A 218 34.76 -6.42 26.67
C HIS A 218 35.01 -7.67 25.82
N VAL A 219 36.27 -8.11 25.77
CA VAL A 219 36.64 -9.42 25.20
C VAL A 219 36.07 -10.48 26.12
N GLU A 220 34.88 -10.98 25.78
CA GLU A 220 34.28 -12.15 26.42
C GLU A 220 35.08 -13.43 26.12
N PRO A 221 35.04 -14.44 27.00
CA PRO A 221 35.71 -15.73 26.75
C PRO A 221 35.20 -16.32 25.44
N GLN A 222 36.11 -16.87 24.61
CA GLN A 222 35.80 -17.53 23.33
C GLN A 222 34.65 -18.54 23.51
N ARG A 223 33.42 -18.10 23.17
CA ARG A 223 32.21 -18.91 23.21
C ARG A 223 32.27 -19.92 22.07
N ARG A 224 31.86 -21.15 22.34
CA ARG A 224 31.80 -22.20 21.30
C ARG A 224 30.38 -22.30 20.76
N VAL A 225 30.23 -22.54 19.47
CA VAL A 225 28.93 -22.73 18.84
C VAL A 225 28.72 -24.23 18.60
N GLN A 226 27.63 -24.78 19.15
CA GLN A 226 27.14 -26.12 18.85
C GLN A 226 25.98 -26.03 17.87
N ILE A 227 26.13 -26.69 16.72
CA ILE A 227 25.06 -26.77 15.72
C ILE A 227 24.33 -28.08 15.91
N LEU A 228 23.00 -28.01 16.06
CA LEU A 228 22.10 -29.17 16.10
C LEU A 228 21.28 -29.20 14.82
N VAL A 229 21.42 -30.27 14.05
CA VAL A 229 20.69 -30.52 12.81
C VAL A 229 19.58 -31.53 13.10
N PHE A 230 18.34 -31.09 13.12
CA PHE A 230 17.16 -31.91 13.32
C PHE A 230 16.60 -32.34 11.97
N PHE A 231 16.20 -33.61 11.85
CA PHE A 231 15.50 -34.10 10.66
C PHE A 231 14.43 -35.13 11.02
N SER A 232 13.52 -35.38 10.09
CA SER A 232 12.60 -36.53 10.14
C SER A 232 12.58 -37.24 8.79
N SER A 233 12.33 -38.55 8.78
CA SER A 233 12.22 -39.32 7.54
C SER A 233 11.35 -40.56 7.70
N LEU A 234 10.42 -40.80 6.77
CA LEU A 234 9.66 -42.06 6.68
C LEU A 234 10.31 -43.05 5.71
N THR A 235 10.89 -42.55 4.61
CA THR A 235 11.44 -43.38 3.52
C THR A 235 12.97 -43.37 3.45
N GLY A 236 13.64 -42.70 4.40
CA GLY A 236 15.10 -42.60 4.49
C GLY A 236 15.76 -41.67 3.47
N SER A 237 15.00 -41.05 2.55
CA SER A 237 15.55 -40.09 1.59
C SER A 237 16.06 -38.82 2.28
N THR A 238 15.23 -38.23 3.15
CA THR A 238 15.61 -37.06 3.96
C THR A 238 16.79 -37.36 4.87
N GLU A 239 16.86 -38.57 5.44
CA GLU A 239 17.98 -38.98 6.28
C GLU A 239 19.31 -38.92 5.51
N ARG A 240 19.35 -39.45 4.27
CA ARG A 240 20.55 -39.36 3.42
C ARG A 240 20.92 -37.91 3.11
N THR A 241 19.93 -37.08 2.78
CA THR A 241 20.14 -35.65 2.50
C THR A 241 20.67 -34.91 3.73
N ALA A 242 20.11 -35.17 4.92
CA ALA A 242 20.53 -34.55 6.18
C ALA A 242 21.95 -35.00 6.59
N LYS A 243 22.30 -36.27 6.37
CA LYS A 243 23.68 -36.77 6.55
C LYS A 243 24.67 -36.07 5.61
N GLN A 244 24.33 -35.94 4.33
CA GLN A 244 25.18 -35.25 3.35
C GLN A 244 25.31 -33.76 3.68
N PHE A 245 24.21 -33.10 4.02
CA PHE A 245 24.18 -31.70 4.45
C PHE A 245 25.08 -31.48 5.68
N THR A 246 24.95 -32.31 6.71
CA THR A 246 25.73 -32.21 7.94
C THR A 246 27.23 -32.40 7.68
N ALA A 247 27.59 -33.37 6.82
CA ALA A 247 28.99 -33.58 6.42
C ALA A 247 29.57 -32.39 5.64
N THR A 248 28.77 -31.78 4.75
CA THR A 248 29.17 -30.60 3.97
C THR A 248 29.35 -29.37 4.88
N LEU A 249 28.43 -29.19 5.84
CA LEU A 249 28.50 -28.13 6.84
C LEU A 249 29.71 -28.30 7.77
N GLU A 250 29.96 -29.53 8.24
CA GLU A 250 31.14 -29.86 9.05
C GLU A 250 32.43 -29.54 8.31
N ALA A 251 32.57 -29.99 7.06
CA ALA A 251 33.72 -29.67 6.23
C ALA A 251 33.89 -28.15 6.08
N SER A 252 32.82 -27.44 5.72
CA SER A 252 32.86 -25.99 5.50
C SER A 252 33.25 -25.21 6.76
N LEU A 253 32.79 -25.61 7.94
CA LEU A 253 33.09 -24.91 9.19
C LEU A 253 34.49 -25.22 9.73
N LEU A 254 35.02 -26.41 9.47
CA LEU A 254 36.32 -26.86 9.98
C LEU A 254 37.51 -26.53 9.06
N ASP A 255 37.28 -26.23 7.77
CA ASP A 255 38.33 -26.01 6.74
C ASP A 255 39.21 -24.76 6.98
N GLN A 256 38.91 -23.92 7.98
CA GLN A 256 39.59 -22.63 8.21
C GLN A 256 40.06 -22.39 9.65
N ILE A 257 40.13 -23.43 10.49
CA ILE A 257 40.47 -23.27 11.91
C ILE A 257 41.90 -23.73 12.18
N SER A 258 42.79 -22.78 12.51
CA SER A 258 44.05 -23.07 13.19
C SER A 258 43.77 -23.68 14.58
N GLU A 259 44.52 -24.72 14.97
CA GLU A 259 44.30 -25.58 16.15
C GLU A 259 44.08 -24.85 17.49
N SER A 260 44.40 -23.56 17.59
CA SER A 260 44.23 -22.73 18.78
C SER A 260 42.87 -22.02 18.92
N ASP A 261 41.96 -22.09 17.93
CA ASP A 261 40.75 -21.24 17.86
C ASP A 261 39.47 -21.97 17.40
N GLN A 262 39.18 -23.17 17.95
CA GLN A 262 37.93 -23.90 17.65
C GLN A 262 36.70 -23.18 18.23
N ALA A 263 36.18 -22.23 17.45
CA ALA A 263 34.90 -21.56 17.68
C ALA A 263 33.69 -22.49 17.46
N PHE A 264 33.85 -23.57 16.69
CA PHE A 264 32.77 -24.51 16.36
C PHE A 264 33.01 -25.91 16.93
N LEU A 265 31.96 -26.50 17.50
CA LEU A 265 31.91 -27.92 17.82
C LEU A 265 31.40 -28.72 16.61
N LYS A 266 31.68 -30.02 16.58
CA LYS A 266 31.19 -30.91 15.52
C LYS A 266 29.65 -30.85 15.46
N PRO A 267 29.04 -30.56 14.29
CA PRO A 267 27.59 -30.57 14.15
C PRO A 267 27.00 -31.92 14.55
N GLN A 268 25.89 -31.91 15.30
CA GLN A 268 25.19 -33.12 15.73
C GLN A 268 23.93 -33.30 14.89
N LEU A 269 23.76 -34.49 14.31
CA LEU A 269 22.56 -34.86 13.57
C LEU A 269 21.60 -35.63 14.50
N LEU A 270 20.39 -35.10 14.68
CA LEU A 270 19.37 -35.61 15.58
C LEU A 270 18.10 -35.97 14.81
N ASP A 271 17.63 -37.21 15.00
CA ASP A 271 16.37 -37.69 14.43
C ASP A 271 15.21 -37.32 15.35
N LEU A 272 14.25 -36.55 14.83
CA LEU A 272 13.08 -36.10 15.59
C LEU A 272 12.23 -37.26 16.13
N THR A 273 12.34 -38.46 15.58
CA THR A 273 11.64 -39.65 16.10
C THR A 273 12.29 -40.25 17.36
N GLN A 274 13.53 -39.88 17.67
CA GLN A 274 14.34 -40.50 18.73
C GLN A 274 14.67 -39.56 19.88
N ILE A 275 14.31 -38.29 19.79
CA ILE A 275 14.58 -37.29 20.82
C ILE A 275 13.35 -37.00 21.68
N ASP A 276 13.59 -36.50 22.88
CA ASP A 276 12.56 -35.87 23.70
C ASP A 276 12.45 -34.38 23.34
N TYR A 277 11.25 -33.91 22.99
CA TYR A 277 11.07 -32.52 22.59
C TYR A 277 11.26 -31.53 23.74
N ASP A 278 10.95 -31.95 24.98
CA ASP A 278 11.08 -31.11 26.16
C ASP A 278 12.54 -30.67 26.37
N GLU A 279 13.50 -31.52 26.02
CA GLU A 279 14.94 -31.26 26.17
C GLU A 279 15.43 -30.14 25.22
N PHE A 280 14.86 -30.05 24.01
CA PHE A 280 15.38 -29.18 22.95
C PHE A 280 14.47 -27.99 22.62
N PHE A 281 13.16 -28.09 22.83
CA PHE A 281 12.17 -27.11 22.35
C PHE A 281 11.40 -26.35 23.44
N ILE A 282 11.54 -26.71 24.72
CA ILE A 282 11.08 -25.88 25.85
C ILE A 282 12.15 -24.87 26.25
N SER A 283 13.41 -25.30 26.39
CA SER A 283 14.53 -24.42 26.73
C SER A 283 15.79 -24.87 26.00
N PRO A 284 16.74 -23.96 25.67
CA PRO A 284 18.01 -24.36 25.10
C PRO A 284 18.76 -25.35 26.01
N PRO A 285 19.51 -26.32 25.45
CA PRO A 285 20.25 -27.29 26.24
C PRO A 285 21.22 -26.59 27.20
N LYS A 286 21.27 -27.05 28.45
CA LYS A 286 22.16 -26.46 29.46
C LYS A 286 23.60 -26.87 29.17
N SER A 287 24.52 -25.91 29.17
CA SER A 287 25.96 -26.22 29.14
C SER A 287 26.33 -27.01 30.40
N ALA A 288 27.13 -28.07 30.26
CA ALA A 288 27.58 -28.87 31.41
C ALA A 288 28.35 -27.99 32.41
N GLU A 289 28.03 -28.12 33.70
CA GLU A 289 28.66 -27.35 34.77
C GLU A 289 30.19 -27.50 34.73
N GLY A 290 30.91 -26.38 34.57
CA GLY A 290 32.38 -26.35 34.52
C GLY A 290 33.02 -26.35 33.11
N SER A 291 32.23 -26.38 32.03
CA SER A 291 32.72 -26.28 30.64
C SER A 291 32.65 -24.84 30.09
N ARG A 292 33.36 -24.55 28.98
CA ARG A 292 33.27 -23.25 28.28
C ARG A 292 31.81 -23.01 27.85
N PRO A 293 31.28 -21.77 27.91
CA PRO A 293 29.91 -21.50 27.49
C PRO A 293 29.70 -21.90 26.02
N VAL A 294 28.65 -22.69 25.78
CA VAL A 294 28.25 -23.15 24.45
C VAL A 294 26.95 -22.47 24.04
N ASP A 295 27.01 -21.76 22.92
CA ASP A 295 25.83 -21.19 22.25
C ASP A 295 25.28 -22.22 21.25
N TYR A 296 23.96 -22.43 21.26
CA TYR A 296 23.32 -23.41 20.38
C TYR A 296 22.68 -22.75 19.15
N PHE A 297 22.82 -23.42 18.01
CA PHE A 297 22.22 -23.01 16.74
C PHE A 297 21.43 -24.17 16.12
N TYR A 298 20.17 -23.94 15.76
CA TYR A 298 19.27 -25.00 15.30
C TYR A 298 19.07 -24.96 13.78
N LEU A 299 19.26 -26.10 13.14
CA LEU A 299 18.95 -26.31 11.72
C LEU A 299 17.92 -27.43 11.62
N ILE A 300 16.80 -27.20 10.94
CA ILE A 300 15.71 -28.18 10.88
C ILE A 300 15.41 -28.51 9.42
N LEU A 301 15.59 -29.77 9.02
CA LEU A 301 15.31 -30.27 7.67
C LEU A 301 14.07 -31.17 7.70
N LEU A 302 12.96 -30.70 7.14
CA LEU A 302 11.68 -31.40 7.22
C LEU A 302 11.11 -31.75 5.84
N PRO A 303 10.77 -33.03 5.60
CA PRO A 303 9.92 -33.40 4.48
C PRO A 303 8.47 -32.98 4.76
N SER A 304 7.62 -32.95 3.72
CA SER A 304 6.17 -32.77 3.87
C SER A 304 5.41 -34.08 3.62
N TYR A 305 4.48 -34.42 4.50
CA TYR A 305 3.63 -35.60 4.41
C TYR A 305 2.15 -35.24 4.46
N ASN A 306 1.33 -35.99 3.73
CA ASN A 306 -0.13 -35.83 3.66
C ASN A 306 -0.89 -36.71 4.66
N ILE A 307 -0.16 -37.33 5.57
CA ILE A 307 -0.66 -38.21 6.63
C ILE A 307 -0.15 -37.68 7.97
N ASP A 308 -0.78 -38.10 9.07
CA ASP A 308 -0.26 -37.79 10.40
C ASP A 308 1.10 -38.47 10.62
N THR A 309 2.09 -37.67 10.99
CA THR A 309 3.48 -38.08 11.15
C THR A 309 4.12 -37.45 12.38
N ILE A 310 5.40 -37.79 12.62
CA ILE A 310 6.22 -37.17 13.67
C ILE A 310 6.33 -35.64 13.53
N ASN A 311 6.21 -35.11 12.31
CA ASN A 311 6.23 -33.67 12.06
C ASN A 311 5.03 -32.97 12.72
N ASP A 312 3.87 -33.63 12.75
CA ASP A 312 2.64 -33.11 13.33
C ASP A 312 2.73 -33.12 14.86
N ASN A 313 3.33 -34.15 15.45
CA ASN A 313 3.66 -34.18 16.88
C ASN A 313 4.61 -33.05 17.27
N LEU A 314 5.65 -32.77 16.47
CA LEU A 314 6.54 -31.63 16.71
C LEU A 314 5.75 -30.31 16.62
N LEU A 315 4.91 -30.14 15.61
CA LEU A 315 4.11 -28.94 15.44
C LEU A 315 3.14 -28.71 16.60
N GLU A 316 2.48 -29.75 17.09
CA GLU A 316 1.61 -29.69 18.26
C GLU A 316 2.40 -29.29 19.51
N HIS A 317 3.55 -29.92 19.75
CA HIS A 317 4.43 -29.58 20.88
C HIS A 317 4.89 -28.11 20.84
N LEU A 318 5.30 -27.58 19.67
CA LEU A 318 5.69 -26.17 19.54
C LEU A 318 4.51 -25.21 19.77
N LYS A 319 3.30 -25.59 19.34
CA LYS A 319 2.06 -24.83 19.56
C LYS A 319 1.69 -24.80 21.04
N GLU A 320 1.72 -25.95 21.70
CA GLU A 320 1.43 -26.09 23.12
C GLU A 320 2.44 -25.28 23.95
N THR A 321 3.73 -25.42 23.66
CA THR A 321 4.80 -24.67 24.36
C THR A 321 4.61 -23.16 24.26
N HIS A 322 4.21 -22.63 23.10
CA HIS A 322 3.97 -21.19 22.95
C HIS A 322 2.70 -20.70 23.67
N ASN A 323 1.67 -21.56 23.78
CA ASN A 323 0.39 -21.22 24.39
C ASN A 323 0.31 -21.60 25.88
N ASP A 324 1.28 -22.34 26.41
CA ASP A 324 1.37 -22.67 27.83
C ASP A 324 1.73 -21.42 28.64
N PHE A 325 0.80 -20.97 29.47
CA PHE A 325 0.96 -19.79 30.32
C PHE A 325 2.09 -19.93 31.36
N ARG A 326 2.60 -21.14 31.60
CA ARG A 326 3.69 -21.42 32.55
C ARG A 326 5.07 -21.19 31.92
N ILE A 327 5.16 -21.16 30.59
CA ILE A 327 6.39 -21.05 29.83
C ILE A 327 6.46 -19.64 29.22
N ASP A 328 7.66 -19.07 29.13
CA ASP A 328 7.82 -17.78 28.46
C ASP A 328 7.52 -17.92 26.96
N LYS A 329 6.82 -16.94 26.37
CA LYS A 329 6.44 -16.98 24.94
C LYS A 329 7.65 -17.06 23.99
N ALA A 330 8.81 -16.58 24.45
CA ALA A 330 10.09 -16.66 23.76
C ALA A 330 11.08 -17.55 24.54
N SER A 331 10.64 -18.73 24.97
CA SER A 331 11.41 -19.68 25.77
C SER A 331 12.77 -20.10 25.18
N LEU A 332 12.88 -20.10 23.84
CA LEU A 332 14.09 -20.40 23.08
C LEU A 332 14.88 -19.14 22.69
N ALA A 333 14.59 -17.98 23.29
CA ALA A 333 15.35 -16.75 23.04
C ALA A 333 16.84 -16.87 23.42
N GLY A 334 17.24 -17.89 24.20
CA GLY A 334 18.64 -18.18 24.48
C GLY A 334 19.44 -18.76 23.30
N LEU A 335 18.79 -19.23 22.23
CA LEU A 335 19.49 -19.72 21.04
C LEU A 335 20.24 -18.59 20.31
N LEU A 336 21.34 -18.95 19.65
CA LEU A 336 22.07 -18.04 18.76
C LEU A 336 21.23 -17.71 17.53
N GLY A 337 20.55 -18.72 16.98
CA GLY A 337 19.59 -18.59 15.91
C GLY A 337 19.05 -19.94 15.44
N TYR A 338 18.05 -19.89 14.57
CA TYR A 338 17.53 -21.08 13.88
C TYR A 338 17.32 -20.84 12.39
N SER A 339 17.28 -21.90 11.59
CA SER A 339 16.80 -21.88 10.19
C SER A 339 16.17 -23.22 9.82
N VAL A 340 15.17 -23.17 8.94
CA VAL A 340 14.39 -24.34 8.51
C VAL A 340 14.53 -24.53 7.00
N PHE A 341 14.62 -25.78 6.56
CA PHE A 341 14.59 -26.17 5.14
C PHE A 341 13.52 -27.25 4.92
N GLY A 342 12.59 -26.99 3.99
CA GLY A 342 11.54 -27.91 3.59
C GLY A 342 11.94 -28.74 2.37
N LEU A 343 11.72 -30.06 2.44
CA LEU A 343 11.82 -30.97 1.30
C LEU A 343 10.40 -31.35 0.86
N GLY A 344 9.99 -30.91 -0.33
CA GLY A 344 8.64 -31.14 -0.85
C GLY A 344 8.64 -31.83 -2.22
N ASP A 345 7.46 -32.21 -2.68
CA ASP A 345 7.17 -32.60 -4.07
C ASP A 345 6.02 -31.69 -4.51
N GLN A 346 6.17 -30.94 -5.62
CA GLN A 346 5.11 -30.05 -6.11
C GLN A 346 3.96 -30.82 -6.79
N GLU A 347 4.22 -32.02 -7.32
CA GLU A 347 3.27 -32.76 -8.15
C GLU A 347 2.38 -33.72 -7.35
N GLY A 348 2.75 -34.01 -6.09
CA GLY A 348 2.10 -35.02 -5.26
C GLY A 348 0.81 -34.57 -4.56
N TRP A 349 0.33 -33.36 -4.81
CA TRP A 349 -0.70 -32.70 -3.99
C TRP A 349 -1.89 -32.17 -4.78
N PRO A 350 -3.11 -32.14 -4.18
CA PRO A 350 -4.30 -31.59 -4.83
C PRO A 350 -4.13 -30.13 -5.28
N THR A 351 -3.39 -29.35 -4.48
CA THR A 351 -2.92 -28.00 -4.81
C THR A 351 -1.46 -27.85 -4.39
N GLU A 352 -0.66 -27.13 -5.17
CA GLU A 352 0.75 -26.86 -4.83
C GLU A 352 0.88 -26.16 -3.47
N GLU A 353 -0.09 -25.31 -3.14
CA GLU A 353 -0.09 -24.43 -1.97
C GLU A 353 -0.31 -25.16 -0.64
N GLU A 354 -1.16 -26.20 -0.62
CA GLU A 354 -1.47 -26.96 0.58
C GLU A 354 -0.39 -28.00 0.90
N GLY A 355 0.35 -28.44 -0.11
CA GLY A 355 1.25 -29.57 -0.01
C GLY A 355 2.73 -29.26 0.04
N PHE A 356 3.17 -28.26 -0.74
CA PHE A 356 4.59 -28.01 -0.92
C PHE A 356 5.19 -27.36 0.34
N CYS A 357 6.03 -28.13 1.05
CA CYS A 357 6.81 -27.70 2.22
C CYS A 357 5.96 -27.15 3.40
N PHE A 358 4.68 -27.51 3.53
CA PHE A 358 3.77 -26.88 4.50
C PHE A 358 4.17 -27.10 5.96
N GLN A 359 4.65 -28.30 6.32
CA GLN A 359 5.10 -28.61 7.69
C GLN A 359 6.33 -27.77 8.06
N ALA A 360 7.26 -27.57 7.12
CA ALA A 360 8.42 -26.69 7.31
C ALA A 360 8.01 -25.22 7.50
N LYS A 361 7.00 -24.74 6.75
CA LYS A 361 6.44 -23.38 6.90
C LYS A 361 5.85 -23.16 8.30
N GLU A 362 5.09 -24.13 8.82
CA GLU A 362 4.51 -24.02 10.15
C GLU A 362 5.57 -24.13 11.26
N VAL A 363 6.57 -25.01 11.13
CA VAL A 363 7.68 -25.09 12.11
C VAL A 363 8.48 -23.78 12.15
N ASP A 364 8.80 -23.20 10.99
CA ASP A 364 9.48 -21.91 10.89
C ASP A 364 8.71 -20.77 11.58
N LYS A 365 7.37 -20.77 11.47
CA LYS A 365 6.48 -19.82 12.14
C LYS A 365 6.49 -19.97 13.67
N TRP A 366 6.43 -21.19 14.20
CA TRP A 366 6.46 -21.41 15.65
C TRP A 366 7.83 -21.18 16.25
N MET A 367 8.90 -21.62 15.58
CA MET A 367 10.28 -21.33 15.96
C MET A 367 10.56 -19.82 15.96
N ALA A 368 10.00 -19.04 15.03
CA ALA A 368 10.11 -17.58 15.05
C ALA A 368 9.55 -16.97 16.34
N LYS A 369 8.43 -17.49 16.86
CA LYS A 369 7.82 -17.02 18.10
C LYS A 369 8.64 -17.43 19.32
N LEU A 370 8.98 -18.72 19.42
CA LEU A 370 9.70 -19.29 20.55
C LEU A 370 11.12 -18.74 20.70
N THR A 371 11.79 -18.38 19.60
CA THR A 371 13.16 -17.84 19.64
C THR A 371 13.23 -16.32 19.81
N GLY A 372 12.09 -15.63 19.98
CA GLY A 372 12.07 -14.17 19.99
C GLY A 372 12.51 -13.57 18.65
N ARG A 373 12.17 -14.23 17.53
CA ARG A 373 12.42 -13.81 16.14
C ARG A 373 13.89 -13.85 15.72
N LYS A 374 14.68 -14.74 16.33
CA LYS A 374 16.08 -15.01 15.97
C LYS A 374 16.23 -15.95 14.77
N ARG A 375 15.53 -15.65 13.67
CA ARG A 375 15.71 -16.36 12.40
C ARG A 375 17.04 -15.96 11.80
N ALA A 376 17.92 -16.93 11.57
CA ALA A 376 19.26 -16.69 11.07
C ALA A 376 19.30 -16.57 9.54
N TYR A 377 18.60 -17.45 8.82
CA TYR A 377 18.47 -17.44 7.37
C TYR A 377 17.01 -17.74 6.97
N PRO A 378 16.51 -17.27 5.81
CA PRO A 378 15.12 -17.47 5.41
C PRO A 378 14.80 -18.96 5.23
N LEU A 379 13.50 -19.27 5.30
CA LEU A 379 12.99 -20.63 5.05
C LEU A 379 13.38 -21.06 3.64
N GLY A 380 14.15 -22.14 3.55
CA GLY A 380 14.48 -22.79 2.29
C GLY A 380 13.43 -23.82 1.93
N MET A 381 13.14 -23.98 0.64
CA MET A 381 12.24 -25.00 0.11
C MET A 381 12.85 -25.55 -1.17
N GLY A 382 12.85 -26.87 -1.34
CA GLY A 382 13.35 -27.52 -2.56
C GLY A 382 12.40 -28.62 -3.02
N ASP A 383 12.22 -28.72 -4.34
CA ASP A 383 11.44 -29.80 -4.94
C ASP A 383 12.33 -31.03 -5.16
N SER A 384 11.93 -32.14 -4.54
CA SER A 384 12.62 -33.43 -4.55
C SER A 384 12.88 -33.99 -5.96
N LYS A 385 12.05 -33.62 -6.94
CA LYS A 385 12.16 -34.08 -8.33
C LYS A 385 12.86 -33.09 -9.25
N ARG A 386 12.84 -31.79 -8.93
CA ARG A 386 13.27 -30.72 -9.85
C ARG A 386 14.60 -30.10 -9.44
N ASP A 387 14.68 -29.47 -8.27
CA ASP A 387 15.76 -28.55 -7.93
C ASP A 387 16.30 -28.66 -6.49
N LEU A 388 15.89 -29.68 -5.72
CA LEU A 388 16.27 -29.88 -4.32
C LEU A 388 17.77 -29.71 -4.06
N LYS A 389 18.63 -30.29 -4.91
CA LYS A 389 20.09 -30.23 -4.72
C LYS A 389 20.64 -28.82 -4.86
N GLU A 390 20.15 -28.06 -5.83
CA GLU A 390 20.58 -26.69 -6.12
C GLU A 390 20.13 -25.75 -5.00
N ARG A 391 18.84 -25.78 -4.66
CA ARG A 391 18.26 -24.95 -3.59
C ARG A 391 18.86 -25.25 -2.22
N LEU A 392 19.12 -26.53 -1.92
CA LEU A 392 19.78 -26.91 -0.67
C LEU A 392 21.23 -26.42 -0.63
N ALA A 393 21.97 -26.48 -1.74
CA ALA A 393 23.34 -25.98 -1.79
C ALA A 393 23.40 -24.45 -1.56
N GLU A 394 22.56 -23.69 -2.27
CA GLU A 394 22.44 -22.23 -2.09
C GLU A 394 22.06 -21.86 -0.64
N TRP A 395 21.10 -22.58 -0.07
CA TRP A 395 20.68 -22.37 1.31
C TRP A 395 21.79 -22.72 2.30
N THR A 396 22.54 -23.80 2.05
CA THR A 396 23.69 -24.24 2.88
C THR A 396 24.78 -23.17 2.90
N GLU A 397 25.13 -22.61 1.75
CA GLU A 397 26.12 -21.53 1.65
C GLU A 397 25.67 -20.31 2.46
N GLY A 398 24.43 -19.88 2.28
CA GLY A 398 23.85 -18.74 2.99
C GLY A 398 23.81 -18.92 4.51
N VAL A 399 23.38 -20.10 4.98
CA VAL A 399 23.37 -20.47 6.41
C VAL A 399 24.79 -20.52 6.98
N THR A 400 25.74 -21.13 6.26
CA THR A 400 27.13 -21.26 6.71
C THR A 400 27.76 -19.89 6.94
N GLU A 401 27.52 -18.95 6.02
CA GLU A 401 28.00 -17.57 6.16
C GLU A 401 27.40 -16.87 7.39
N VAL A 402 26.10 -17.07 7.65
CA VAL A 402 25.44 -16.50 8.84
C VAL A 402 26.06 -17.08 10.11
N VAL A 403 26.20 -18.40 10.19
CA VAL A 403 26.76 -19.09 11.35
C VAL A 403 28.18 -18.62 11.64
N ARG A 404 29.02 -18.46 10.60
CA ARG A 404 30.37 -17.89 10.72
C ARG A 404 30.36 -16.46 11.22
N GLN A 405 29.47 -15.62 10.67
CA GLN A 405 29.34 -14.24 11.11
C GLN A 405 28.89 -14.17 12.57
N SER A 406 27.89 -14.97 12.95
CA SER A 406 27.33 -14.99 14.30
C SER A 406 28.28 -15.51 15.36
N ALA A 407 29.14 -16.46 15.03
CA ALA A 407 30.21 -16.88 15.92
C ALA A 407 31.24 -15.76 16.17
N LYS A 408 31.51 -14.91 15.16
CA LYS A 408 32.45 -13.78 15.30
C LYS A 408 31.86 -12.59 16.04
N THR A 409 30.59 -12.27 15.80
CA THR A 409 29.92 -11.07 16.35
C THR A 409 29.13 -11.34 17.62
N GLY A 410 28.87 -12.60 17.97
CA GLY A 410 27.99 -12.99 19.08
C GLY A 410 26.51 -12.67 18.85
N CYS A 411 26.13 -12.31 17.62
CA CYS A 411 24.76 -11.94 17.24
C CYS A 411 24.47 -12.31 15.78
N LEU A 412 23.19 -12.39 15.39
CA LEU A 412 22.80 -12.62 13.99
C LEU A 412 23.05 -11.40 13.06
N GLY A 413 23.77 -10.37 13.55
CA GLY A 413 24.05 -9.11 12.86
C GLY A 413 22.97 -8.04 13.09
N ASP A 414 23.06 -6.94 12.33
CA ASP A 414 22.07 -5.85 12.27
C ASP A 414 20.77 -6.27 11.55
N GLY A 415 20.26 -7.47 11.84
CA GLY A 415 18.90 -7.85 11.49
C GLY A 415 17.92 -6.99 12.27
N VAL A 416 16.77 -6.65 11.69
CA VAL A 416 15.72 -5.89 12.39
C VAL A 416 15.43 -6.59 13.72
N PRO A 417 15.72 -5.97 14.90
CA PRO A 417 15.29 -6.51 16.18
C PRO A 417 13.78 -6.68 16.08
N GLY A 418 13.32 -7.92 16.19
CA GLY A 418 12.05 -8.38 15.63
C GLY A 418 10.96 -7.31 15.62
N SER A 419 10.58 -6.84 14.42
CA SER A 419 9.60 -5.77 14.20
C SER A 419 8.24 -6.23 14.70
N GLY A 420 8.07 -5.97 15.98
CA GLY A 420 7.25 -6.62 16.99
C GLY A 420 5.75 -6.62 16.78
N ASP A 421 5.22 -6.25 15.63
CA ASP A 421 3.79 -6.26 15.38
C ASP A 421 3.48 -6.84 14.00
N ALA A 422 2.39 -7.61 13.91
CA ALA A 422 1.74 -7.94 12.64
C ALA A 422 1.17 -6.69 11.93
N VAL A 423 1.39 -5.51 12.51
CA VAL A 423 1.01 -4.19 12.03
C VAL A 423 2.08 -3.57 11.10
N GLU A 424 3.29 -4.14 11.00
CA GLU A 424 4.28 -3.70 9.98
C GLU A 424 4.02 -4.27 8.57
N SER A 425 2.79 -4.72 8.28
CA SER A 425 2.27 -4.63 6.91
C SER A 425 1.52 -3.31 6.77
N ASP A 426 2.13 -2.38 6.03
CA ASP A 426 1.44 -1.24 5.43
C ASP A 426 1.20 0.02 6.30
N ASP A 427 2.06 0.33 7.27
CA ASP A 427 2.08 1.63 7.98
C ASP A 427 2.48 2.86 7.10
N GLU A 428 2.35 2.76 5.77
CA GLU A 428 2.19 3.94 4.89
C GLU A 428 0.72 4.16 4.45
N TYR A 429 -0.25 3.38 4.98
CA TYR A 429 -1.70 3.61 4.84
C TYR A 429 -2.41 3.71 6.19
N VAL A 430 -2.09 4.75 6.97
CA VAL A 430 -2.98 5.14 8.08
C VAL A 430 -4.30 5.64 7.48
N SER A 431 -5.34 4.81 7.58
CA SER A 431 -6.76 5.19 7.46
C SER A 431 -7.44 4.83 8.77
N GLY A 432 -7.99 5.84 9.45
CA GLY A 432 -8.63 5.70 10.76
C GLY A 432 -10.07 5.20 10.76
N GLY A 433 -10.56 4.97 11.99
CA GLY A 433 -11.91 4.57 12.41
C GLY A 433 -11.95 3.09 12.82
N ASP A 434 -12.19 2.67 14.08
CA ASP A 434 -12.90 3.28 15.21
C ASP A 434 -12.36 2.74 16.57
N ASP A 435 -12.72 3.48 17.63
CA ASP A 435 -13.00 3.06 19.02
C ASP A 435 -11.87 3.12 20.08
N ASP A 436 -11.77 4.31 20.67
CA ASP A 436 -12.04 4.67 22.08
C ASP A 436 -11.45 3.80 23.21
N GLY A 437 -10.63 4.45 24.04
CA GLY A 437 -10.25 3.95 25.35
C GLY A 437 -9.12 4.77 25.95
N GLU A 438 -9.46 5.83 26.70
CA GLU A 438 -8.54 6.45 27.65
C GLU A 438 -7.86 5.36 28.49
N VAL A 439 -6.53 5.30 28.43
CA VAL A 439 -5.74 4.61 29.45
C VAL A 439 -4.92 5.68 30.15
N VAL A 440 -5.49 6.16 31.25
CA VAL A 440 -4.77 6.87 32.30
C VAL A 440 -3.67 5.94 32.80
N VAL A 441 -2.41 6.32 32.61
CA VAL A 441 -1.28 5.67 33.28
C VAL A 441 -0.59 6.72 34.12
N ASP A 442 -0.77 6.57 35.43
CA ASP A 442 -0.13 7.34 36.49
C ASP A 442 1.40 7.29 36.38
N GLU A 443 2.05 8.44 36.26
CA GLU A 443 3.49 8.56 36.47
C GLU A 443 3.83 8.57 37.98
N PRO A 444 4.80 7.78 38.45
CA PRO A 444 5.34 7.94 39.78
C PRO A 444 6.23 9.19 39.86
N VAL A 445 5.77 10.14 40.68
CA VAL A 445 6.46 11.36 41.13
C VAL A 445 7.85 11.06 41.72
N GLN A 446 8.87 11.86 41.36
CA GLN A 446 9.86 12.56 42.24
C GLN A 446 11.12 13.03 41.46
N PRO A 447 11.92 14.02 41.94
CA PRO A 447 11.61 15.43 42.14
C PRO A 447 12.53 16.38 41.32
N LYS A 448 12.07 17.63 41.15
CA LYS A 448 12.65 18.75 40.39
C LYS A 448 14.10 19.12 40.74
N LYS A 449 14.93 19.40 39.73
CA LYS A 449 15.92 20.51 39.70
C LYS A 449 16.00 21.20 38.33
N THR A 450 15.29 22.32 38.27
CA THR A 450 15.39 23.53 37.43
C THR A 450 16.39 23.59 36.26
N LYS A 451 15.88 23.65 35.03
CA LYS A 451 16.51 24.26 33.85
C LYS A 451 15.59 25.31 33.21
N LYS A 452 16.21 26.42 32.80
CA LYS A 452 15.66 27.59 32.10
C LYS A 452 14.84 27.17 30.86
N SER A 453 13.66 27.76 30.71
CA SER A 453 12.72 27.56 29.60
C SER A 453 13.22 28.19 28.29
N THR A 454 13.30 27.37 27.24
CA THR A 454 13.17 27.78 25.85
C THR A 454 11.68 27.86 25.54
N ARG A 455 11.19 29.05 25.18
CA ARG A 455 9.82 29.28 24.70
C ARG A 455 9.76 28.99 23.20
N ASP A 456 8.76 28.22 22.79
CA ASP A 456 8.30 28.13 21.41
C ASP A 456 7.84 29.52 20.92
N ILE A 457 8.27 29.88 19.71
CA ILE A 457 7.96 31.15 19.05
C ILE A 457 7.07 30.81 17.87
N ASP A 458 5.76 31.01 18.03
CA ASP A 458 4.77 30.78 16.99
C ASP A 458 3.77 31.95 16.95
N ASP A 459 4.31 33.18 16.85
CA ASP A 459 3.51 34.39 16.60
C ASP A 459 4.26 35.36 15.66
N VAL A 460 3.52 35.93 14.70
CA VAL A 460 4.02 36.75 13.58
C VAL A 460 4.28 38.20 13.99
N GLU A 461 3.95 38.59 15.23
CA GLU A 461 4.28 39.93 15.77
C GLU A 461 5.64 40.02 16.48
N ASP A 462 6.29 38.89 16.82
CA ASP A 462 7.57 38.88 17.55
C ASP A 462 8.83 38.95 16.65
N LEU A 463 8.69 38.70 15.34
CA LEU A 463 9.78 38.92 14.36
C LEU A 463 10.11 40.41 14.16
N GLY A 464 9.14 41.30 14.41
CA GLY A 464 9.34 42.75 14.34
C GLY A 464 10.17 43.32 15.50
N ARG A 465 10.28 42.60 16.62
CA ARG A 465 11.02 43.06 17.81
C ARG A 465 12.51 42.72 17.74
N ILE A 466 12.86 41.63 17.08
CA ILE A 466 14.25 41.17 16.89
C ILE A 466 15.00 41.97 15.79
N MET A 467 14.29 42.54 14.81
CA MET A 467 14.87 43.51 13.86
C MET A 467 15.03 44.93 14.43
N LYS A 468 14.37 45.27 15.55
CA LYS A 468 14.51 46.58 16.22
C LYS A 468 15.70 46.63 17.19
N THR A 469 16.15 45.49 17.71
CA THR A 469 17.32 45.42 18.61
C THR A 469 18.66 45.31 17.88
N SER A 470 18.65 45.03 16.57
CA SER A 470 19.84 44.99 15.70
C SER A 470 20.05 46.29 14.90
N ARG A 471 19.32 47.36 15.24
CA ARG A 471 19.37 48.67 14.56
C ARG A 471 19.69 49.85 15.47
N ALA A 472 20.18 49.58 16.68
CA ALA A 472 20.82 50.61 17.51
C ALA A 472 22.30 50.70 17.13
N ASP A 473 22.56 51.26 15.95
CA ASP A 473 23.82 51.94 15.56
C ASP A 473 23.76 52.27 14.06
N ALA A 474 23.17 53.43 13.74
CA ALA A 474 23.47 54.33 12.61
C ALA A 474 22.24 55.19 12.27
N ASN A 475 22.28 56.45 12.71
CA ASN A 475 21.47 57.53 12.16
C ASN A 475 21.89 57.80 10.71
N ASP A 476 20.97 57.86 9.75
CA ASP A 476 20.53 59.10 9.08
C ASP A 476 19.55 58.81 7.94
N ALA A 477 18.74 59.81 7.60
CA ALA A 477 17.48 59.75 6.89
C ALA A 477 17.58 59.68 5.34
N THR A 478 16.54 59.12 4.73
CA THR A 478 15.72 59.66 3.62
C THR A 478 15.37 58.67 2.49
N SER A 479 14.05 58.56 2.26
CA SER A 479 13.36 58.32 0.98
C SER A 479 13.20 56.89 0.39
N ARG A 480 11.91 56.55 0.25
CA ARG A 480 11.18 55.80 -0.81
C ARG A 480 11.75 54.46 -1.32
N ALA A 481 10.87 53.46 -1.29
CA ALA A 481 11.04 52.16 -1.94
C ALA A 481 11.34 52.28 -3.45
N PRO A 482 12.18 51.36 -3.98
CA PRO A 482 11.95 50.85 -5.32
C PRO A 482 12.10 49.32 -5.43
N ILE A 483 11.09 48.72 -6.07
CA ILE A 483 11.17 47.83 -7.25
C ILE A 483 12.30 46.77 -7.25
N ALA A 484 11.87 45.51 -7.29
CA ALA A 484 12.70 44.33 -7.45
C ALA A 484 13.64 44.43 -8.67
N VAL A 485 14.94 44.39 -8.40
CA VAL A 485 15.99 44.44 -9.42
C VAL A 485 16.20 43.04 -10.00
N ASP A 486 15.95 42.96 -11.29
CA ASP A 486 16.23 41.88 -12.22
C ASP A 486 17.75 41.58 -12.28
N PHE A 487 18.14 40.30 -12.13
CA PHE A 487 19.53 39.83 -12.25
C PHE A 487 19.75 39.04 -13.54
N THR A 488 19.15 39.49 -14.64
CA THR A 488 19.44 38.99 -15.99
C THR A 488 19.89 40.10 -16.92
N THR A 489 21.04 40.71 -16.63
CA THR A 489 21.84 41.38 -17.67
C THR A 489 23.32 41.44 -17.28
N TYR A 490 24.19 41.05 -18.22
CA TYR A 490 25.64 41.06 -18.08
C TYR A 490 26.17 42.47 -17.81
N SER A 491 26.86 42.68 -16.68
CA SER A 491 27.81 43.78 -16.51
C SER A 491 29.01 43.37 -15.64
N LYS A 492 30.15 44.02 -15.90
CA LYS A 492 31.52 43.60 -15.58
C LYS A 492 31.86 43.49 -14.08
N THR A 493 32.61 42.42 -13.78
CA THR A 493 33.59 42.24 -12.70
C THR A 493 33.46 43.06 -11.40
N SER A 494 32.94 42.41 -10.36
CA SER A 494 33.47 42.55 -8.99
C SER A 494 33.77 41.16 -8.43
N LYS A 495 35.00 40.95 -7.95
CA LYS A 495 35.45 39.68 -7.35
C LYS A 495 34.67 39.44 -6.05
N LYS A 496 33.72 38.50 -6.07
CA LYS A 496 33.12 37.94 -4.84
C LYS A 496 34.12 36.98 -4.17
N PRO A 497 34.14 36.89 -2.83
CA PRO A 497 34.95 35.90 -2.12
C PRO A 497 34.57 34.47 -2.54
N PRO A 498 35.48 33.48 -2.45
CA PRO A 498 35.22 32.13 -2.90
C PRO A 498 34.02 31.57 -2.14
N GLN A 499 32.90 31.37 -2.84
CA GLN A 499 31.73 30.70 -2.28
C GLN A 499 32.12 29.25 -2.02
N THR A 500 32.17 28.85 -0.76
CA THR A 500 32.25 27.43 -0.40
C THR A 500 31.00 26.74 -0.95
N VAL A 501 31.20 25.83 -1.90
CA VAL A 501 30.12 25.06 -2.50
C VAL A 501 29.47 24.23 -1.40
N LYS A 502 28.15 24.36 -1.22
CA LYS A 502 27.42 23.67 -0.15
C LYS A 502 27.05 22.25 -0.57
N GLU A 503 27.05 21.32 0.38
CA GLU A 503 26.44 19.99 0.19
C GLU A 503 24.93 20.12 -0.05
N MET A 504 24.35 19.22 -0.85
CA MET A 504 22.92 19.24 -1.15
C MET A 504 22.09 18.80 0.06
N VAL A 505 22.53 17.75 0.74
CA VAL A 505 21.94 17.22 1.98
C VAL A 505 23.06 16.95 2.97
N ALA A 506 23.41 17.98 3.75
CA ALA A 506 24.39 17.84 4.82
C ALA A 506 23.89 16.91 5.92
N LYS A 507 24.79 16.10 6.53
CA LYS A 507 24.44 15.14 7.60
C LYS A 507 23.78 15.79 8.83
N SER A 508 24.06 17.07 9.08
CA SER A 508 23.47 17.86 10.17
C SER A 508 22.13 18.51 9.81
N SER A 509 21.66 18.37 8.57
CA SER A 509 20.43 19.02 8.10
C SER A 509 19.16 18.30 8.58
N PRO A 510 18.05 19.03 8.81
CA PRO A 510 16.74 18.42 9.05
C PRO A 510 16.30 17.48 7.91
N THR A 511 16.68 17.80 6.67
CA THR A 511 16.41 16.96 5.49
C THR A 511 17.09 15.60 5.62
N TYR A 512 18.37 15.55 6.05
CA TYR A 512 19.07 14.27 6.26
C TYR A 512 18.36 13.41 7.31
N ALA A 513 17.97 14.01 8.44
CA ALA A 513 17.25 13.31 9.51
C ALA A 513 15.88 12.78 9.03
N ALA A 514 15.12 13.60 8.30
CA ALA A 514 13.82 13.22 7.75
C ALA A 514 13.93 12.07 6.73
N LEU A 515 14.89 12.17 5.79
CA LEU A 515 15.12 11.13 4.78
C LEU A 515 15.58 9.82 5.42
N THR A 516 16.50 9.89 6.39
CA THR A 516 16.99 8.71 7.13
C THR A 516 15.84 8.04 7.89
N LYS A 517 14.98 8.81 8.57
CA LYS A 517 13.77 8.30 9.24
C LYS A 517 12.81 7.59 8.27
N GLN A 518 12.74 8.06 7.02
CA GLN A 518 11.92 7.45 5.95
C GLN A 518 12.59 6.23 5.28
N GLY A 519 13.72 5.75 5.82
CA GLY A 519 14.42 4.55 5.37
C GLY A 519 15.45 4.75 4.26
N TYR A 520 15.82 6.00 3.95
CA TYR A 520 16.84 6.31 2.94
C TYR A 520 18.24 6.08 3.52
N SER A 521 19.12 5.51 2.70
CA SER A 521 20.56 5.64 2.90
C SER A 521 21.06 6.73 1.97
N ILE A 522 21.49 7.85 2.55
CA ILE A 522 22.09 8.95 1.80
C ILE A 522 23.53 8.56 1.44
N VAL A 523 23.89 8.77 0.18
CA VAL A 523 25.20 8.46 -0.38
C VAL A 523 25.85 9.75 -0.84
N GLY A 524 27.08 10.01 -0.38
CA GLY A 524 27.75 11.29 -0.59
C GLY A 524 26.95 12.46 0.02
N SER A 525 26.92 13.56 -0.72
CA SER A 525 26.28 14.82 -0.38
C SER A 525 24.92 15.02 -1.07
N HIS A 526 24.59 14.25 -2.11
CA HIS A 526 23.40 14.51 -2.95
C HIS A 526 22.67 13.29 -3.52
N SER A 527 23.12 12.06 -3.20
CA SER A 527 22.55 10.82 -3.74
C SER A 527 21.86 10.00 -2.65
N GLY A 528 21.07 8.99 -3.05
CA GLY A 528 20.45 8.10 -2.07
C GLY A 528 19.87 6.82 -2.64
N VAL A 529 19.73 5.82 -1.77
CA VAL A 529 19.15 4.51 -2.08
C VAL A 529 18.12 4.13 -1.02
N LYS A 530 17.00 3.53 -1.47
CA LYS A 530 15.96 2.99 -0.59
C LYS A 530 15.50 1.65 -1.15
N ILE A 531 15.10 0.74 -0.26
CA ILE A 531 14.49 -0.51 -0.67
C ILE A 531 13.04 -0.24 -1.11
N CYS A 532 12.70 -0.65 -2.34
CA CYS A 532 11.36 -0.47 -2.86
C CYS A 532 10.35 -1.28 -2.04
N ARG A 533 9.13 -0.77 -1.87
CA ARG A 533 8.01 -1.50 -1.25
C ARG A 533 7.79 -2.86 -1.94
N TRP A 534 7.84 -2.87 -3.27
CA TRP A 534 7.65 -4.08 -4.06
C TRP A 534 8.82 -5.06 -3.96
N THR A 535 10.04 -4.60 -3.68
CA THR A 535 11.16 -5.51 -3.34
C THR A 535 10.84 -6.27 -2.07
N LYS A 536 10.34 -5.59 -1.02
CA LYS A 536 9.90 -6.27 0.22
C LYS A 536 8.76 -7.26 -0.03
N SER A 537 7.81 -6.92 -0.90
CA SER A 537 6.68 -7.81 -1.24
C SER A 537 7.15 -9.03 -2.02
N ALA A 538 7.95 -8.81 -3.06
CA ALA A 538 8.51 -9.86 -3.90
C ALA A 538 9.39 -10.80 -3.09
N LEU A 539 10.25 -10.31 -2.20
CA LEU A 539 11.05 -11.16 -1.30
C LEU A 539 10.20 -12.14 -0.48
N ARG A 540 8.94 -11.80 -0.18
CA ARG A 540 8.00 -12.64 0.58
C ARG A 540 7.05 -13.48 -0.27
N GLY A 541 7.17 -13.44 -1.59
CA GLY A 541 6.21 -14.14 -2.46
C GLY A 541 4.82 -13.50 -2.49
N ARG A 542 4.68 -12.21 -2.13
CA ARG A 542 3.39 -11.51 -1.97
C ARG A 542 3.04 -10.60 -3.15
N GLY A 543 3.62 -10.86 -4.32
CA GLY A 543 3.44 -10.04 -5.52
C GLY A 543 4.64 -9.16 -5.82
N SER A 544 4.94 -9.06 -7.11
CA SER A 544 5.92 -8.13 -7.69
C SER A 544 5.26 -6.83 -8.14
N CYS A 545 6.06 -5.80 -8.45
CA CYS A 545 5.52 -4.58 -9.04
C CYS A 545 5.02 -4.82 -10.47
N TYR A 546 4.16 -3.92 -10.96
CA TYR A 546 3.63 -3.96 -12.33
C TYR A 546 4.70 -4.07 -13.43
N LYS A 547 5.93 -3.61 -13.18
CA LYS A 547 7.03 -3.71 -14.14
C LYS A 547 7.49 -5.16 -14.39
N PHE A 548 7.19 -6.07 -13.47
CA PHE A 548 7.38 -7.50 -13.70
C PHE A 548 6.42 -7.99 -14.80
N SER A 549 5.13 -7.65 -14.70
CA SER A 549 4.10 -7.97 -15.69
C SER A 549 4.43 -7.33 -17.04
N PHE A 550 4.82 -6.05 -17.05
CA PHE A 550 5.03 -5.30 -18.29
C PHE A 550 6.36 -5.62 -18.99
N TYR A 551 7.45 -5.71 -18.23
CA TYR A 551 8.81 -5.73 -18.81
C TYR A 551 9.69 -6.88 -18.30
N GLY A 552 9.17 -7.76 -17.44
CA GLY A 552 9.94 -8.87 -16.85
C GLY A 552 10.96 -8.42 -15.80
N ILE A 553 10.76 -7.27 -15.15
CA ILE A 553 11.67 -6.77 -14.10
C ILE A 553 11.38 -7.49 -12.78
N ASN A 554 12.32 -8.31 -12.32
CA ASN A 554 12.26 -8.91 -11.00
C ASN A 554 12.42 -7.84 -9.91
N SER A 555 11.37 -7.62 -9.12
CA SER A 555 11.32 -6.52 -8.15
C SER A 555 12.33 -6.69 -7.00
N HIS A 556 12.65 -7.94 -6.63
CA HIS A 556 13.65 -8.25 -5.61
C HIS A 556 15.10 -8.08 -6.10
N GLN A 557 15.34 -7.98 -7.41
CA GLN A 557 16.65 -7.71 -8.00
C GLN A 557 16.81 -6.25 -8.47
N CYS A 558 15.86 -5.39 -8.11
CA CYS A 558 15.82 -3.98 -8.50
C CYS A 558 16.38 -3.09 -7.39
N MET A 559 17.42 -2.33 -7.72
CA MET A 559 17.96 -1.25 -6.89
C MET A 559 17.27 0.06 -7.24
N GLU A 560 16.55 0.65 -6.28
CA GLU A 560 15.92 1.97 -6.45
C GLU A 560 16.81 3.07 -5.85
N THR A 561 17.31 3.96 -6.71
CA THR A 561 18.27 4.99 -6.32
C THR A 561 18.05 6.30 -7.07
N THR A 562 18.76 7.34 -6.64
CA THR A 562 18.88 8.60 -7.36
C THR A 562 20.27 9.19 -7.14
N PRO A 563 20.94 9.68 -8.21
CA PRO A 563 22.16 10.47 -8.11
C PRO A 563 21.87 11.95 -7.82
N SER A 564 20.60 12.37 -7.72
CA SER A 564 20.22 13.74 -7.43
C SER A 564 18.94 13.79 -6.61
N LEU A 565 19.06 14.15 -5.33
CA LEU A 565 17.92 14.39 -4.45
C LEU A 565 17.17 15.69 -4.79
N SER A 566 17.72 16.54 -5.67
CA SER A 566 17.10 17.80 -6.07
C SER A 566 16.22 17.67 -7.31
N CYS A 567 15.11 18.42 -7.33
CA CYS A 567 14.17 18.48 -8.44
C CYS A 567 13.94 19.91 -8.94
N SER A 568 13.59 20.03 -10.23
CA SER A 568 13.14 21.26 -10.89
C SER A 568 11.62 21.49 -10.80
N ASN A 569 10.86 20.53 -10.26
CA ASN A 569 9.41 20.59 -10.06
C ASN A 569 9.03 20.46 -8.57
N LYS A 570 7.81 20.92 -8.22
CA LYS A 570 7.19 20.78 -6.89
C LYS A 570 5.80 20.17 -7.02
N CYS A 571 5.72 19.00 -7.65
CA CYS A 571 4.45 18.39 -8.05
C CYS A 571 3.54 18.08 -6.87
N VAL A 572 2.26 18.42 -6.93
CA VAL A 572 1.26 18.26 -5.83
C VAL A 572 1.18 16.84 -5.28
N PHE A 573 1.43 15.82 -6.10
CA PHE A 573 1.45 14.41 -5.71
C PHE A 573 2.83 13.90 -5.26
N CYS A 574 3.89 14.71 -5.38
CA CYS A 574 5.19 14.34 -4.86
C CYS A 574 5.15 14.40 -3.32
N TRP A 575 5.04 13.24 -2.68
CA TRP A 575 4.86 13.06 -1.24
C TRP A 575 5.93 13.70 -0.33
N ARG A 576 6.97 14.33 -0.91
CA ARG A 576 8.10 14.93 -0.20
C ARG A 576 8.11 16.45 -0.21
N HIS A 577 6.96 17.06 -0.48
CA HIS A 577 6.75 18.51 -0.44
C HIS A 577 7.49 19.17 0.72
N GLY A 578 8.37 20.10 0.39
CA GLY A 578 9.06 20.96 1.37
C GLY A 578 10.29 20.36 2.05
N THR A 579 10.56 19.04 1.93
CA THR A 579 11.74 18.43 2.58
C THR A 579 12.95 18.32 1.67
N ASN A 580 12.74 18.11 0.36
CA ASN A 580 13.84 17.96 -0.59
C ASN A 580 14.34 19.31 -1.13
N PRO A 581 15.64 19.39 -1.46
CA PRO A 581 16.20 20.53 -2.16
C PRO A 581 15.56 20.70 -3.55
N VAL A 582 15.36 21.94 -3.97
CA VAL A 582 14.91 22.26 -5.33
C VAL A 582 15.89 23.22 -6.00
N GLY A 583 16.01 23.09 -7.32
CA GLY A 583 16.92 23.90 -8.11
C GLY A 583 16.68 23.76 -9.60
N THR A 584 16.97 24.82 -10.34
CA THR A 584 16.99 24.84 -11.81
C THR A 584 18.40 24.71 -12.39
N THR A 585 19.42 24.95 -11.56
CA THR A 585 20.85 24.86 -11.90
C THR A 585 21.61 24.14 -10.78
N TRP A 586 22.63 23.37 -11.15
CA TRP A 586 23.45 22.65 -10.18
C TRP A 586 24.36 23.64 -9.44
N ARG A 587 24.23 23.70 -8.11
CA ARG A 587 24.96 24.64 -7.24
C ARG A 587 25.62 24.00 -6.02
N TRP A 588 25.62 22.67 -5.99
CA TRP A 588 26.09 21.87 -4.86
C TRP A 588 27.40 21.17 -5.19
N VAL A 589 28.00 20.55 -4.18
CA VAL A 589 29.12 19.64 -4.36
C VAL A 589 28.69 18.57 -5.37
N VAL A 590 29.58 18.25 -6.31
CA VAL A 590 29.40 17.18 -7.29
C VAL A 590 30.25 16.02 -6.81
N ASP A 591 29.60 14.99 -6.28
CA ASP A 591 30.29 13.76 -5.92
C ASP A 591 30.62 12.96 -7.19
N PRO A 592 31.76 12.25 -7.23
CA PRO A 592 32.15 11.49 -8.40
C PRO A 592 31.27 10.21 -8.54
N PRO A 593 31.05 9.72 -9.78
CA PRO A 593 30.07 8.67 -10.05
C PRO A 593 30.44 7.31 -9.45
N ASP A 594 31.72 7.00 -9.30
CA ASP A 594 32.25 5.79 -8.64
C ASP A 594 31.87 5.75 -7.16
N LEU A 595 32.07 6.85 -6.42
CA LEU A 595 31.67 6.97 -5.02
C LEU A 595 30.16 6.76 -4.86
N ILE A 596 29.37 7.33 -5.77
CA ILE A 596 27.91 7.17 -5.74
C ILE A 596 27.56 5.71 -6.02
N PHE A 597 28.13 5.10 -7.06
CA PHE A 597 27.86 3.73 -7.47
C PHE A 597 28.16 2.71 -6.37
N ASP A 598 29.35 2.78 -5.78
CA ASP A 598 29.75 1.89 -4.70
C ASP A 598 28.89 2.10 -3.45
N GLY A 599 28.60 3.35 -3.12
CA GLY A 599 27.76 3.70 -1.97
C GLY A 599 26.31 3.23 -2.11
N VAL A 600 25.70 3.36 -3.31
CA VAL A 600 24.32 2.90 -3.52
C VAL A 600 24.23 1.38 -3.55
N LYS A 601 25.21 0.68 -4.14
CA LYS A 601 25.30 -0.79 -4.09
C LYS A 601 25.45 -1.28 -2.65
N ALA A 602 26.41 -0.73 -1.91
CA ALA A 602 26.63 -1.10 -0.51
C ALA A 602 25.37 -0.86 0.33
N GLY A 603 24.73 0.30 0.17
CA GLY A 603 23.48 0.63 0.84
C GLY A 603 22.31 -0.28 0.44
N HIS A 604 22.20 -0.67 -0.82
CA HIS A 604 21.20 -1.63 -1.29
C HIS A 604 21.41 -3.02 -0.68
N TYR A 605 22.62 -3.58 -0.78
CA TYR A 605 22.94 -4.89 -0.22
C TYR A 605 22.79 -4.94 1.30
N GLN A 606 23.17 -3.88 2.01
CA GLN A 606 22.93 -3.80 3.45
C GLN A 606 21.43 -3.90 3.77
N LYS A 607 20.57 -3.18 3.04
CA LYS A 607 19.11 -3.25 3.22
C LYS A 607 18.53 -4.61 2.83
N ILE A 608 19.03 -5.25 1.77
CA ILE A 608 18.62 -6.62 1.42
C ILE A 608 19.02 -7.59 2.54
N LYS A 609 20.26 -7.52 3.06
CA LYS A 609 20.72 -8.36 4.17
C LYS A 609 19.85 -8.21 5.42
N MET A 610 19.36 -7.01 5.71
CA MET A 610 18.41 -6.78 6.83
C MET A 610 17.08 -7.53 6.67
N MET A 611 16.69 -7.91 5.44
CA MET A 611 15.48 -8.68 5.16
C MET A 611 15.61 -10.17 5.51
N ARG A 612 16.81 -10.67 5.80
CA ARG A 612 17.09 -12.09 6.04
C ARG A 612 16.26 -12.71 7.16
N GLY A 613 16.07 -11.95 8.26
CA GLY A 613 15.29 -12.39 9.42
C GLY A 613 13.79 -12.08 9.35
N VAL A 614 13.33 -11.44 8.27
CA VAL A 614 11.94 -10.98 8.16
C VAL A 614 11.02 -12.18 7.85
N PRO A 615 9.91 -12.36 8.61
CA PRO A 615 8.97 -13.44 8.36
C PRO A 615 8.42 -13.45 6.93
N GLY A 616 8.31 -14.66 6.37
CA GLY A 616 7.78 -14.90 5.03
C GLY A 616 8.76 -14.66 3.89
N VAL A 617 9.98 -14.17 4.15
CA VAL A 617 11.01 -14.06 3.09
C VAL A 617 11.39 -15.46 2.61
N ARG A 618 11.41 -15.64 1.29
CA ARG A 618 11.74 -16.87 0.57
C ARG A 618 13.25 -16.93 0.32
N ALA A 619 13.91 -18.03 0.67
CA ALA A 619 15.37 -18.14 0.58
C ALA A 619 15.89 -18.00 -0.86
N GLU A 620 15.20 -18.58 -1.83
CA GLU A 620 15.53 -18.50 -3.25
C GLU A 620 15.48 -17.05 -3.76
N ARG A 621 14.44 -16.28 -3.40
CA ARG A 621 14.35 -14.86 -3.78
C ARG A 621 15.36 -14.00 -3.05
N PHE A 622 15.70 -14.36 -1.81
CA PHE A 622 16.75 -13.68 -1.06
C PHE A 622 18.14 -13.91 -1.70
N ALA A 623 18.43 -15.14 -2.12
CA ALA A 623 19.67 -15.47 -2.84
C ALA A 623 19.75 -14.70 -4.17
N GLU A 624 18.67 -14.68 -4.95
CA GLU A 624 18.59 -13.90 -6.19
C GLU A 624 18.74 -12.39 -5.96
N ALA A 625 18.18 -11.86 -4.86
CA ALA A 625 18.24 -10.44 -4.51
C ALA A 625 19.65 -9.97 -4.12
N MET A 626 20.55 -10.88 -3.77
CA MET A 626 21.97 -10.57 -3.56
C MET A 626 22.74 -10.29 -4.86
N ARG A 627 22.05 -10.33 -6.01
CA ARG A 627 22.55 -9.88 -7.30
C ARG A 627 21.63 -8.82 -7.90
N ILE A 628 22.11 -7.59 -7.99
CA ILE A 628 21.37 -6.48 -8.63
C ILE A 628 21.35 -6.74 -10.14
N ARG A 629 20.16 -6.73 -10.74
CA ARG A 629 19.97 -6.85 -12.21
C ARG A 629 19.42 -5.57 -12.84
N HIS A 630 18.72 -4.78 -12.04
CA HIS A 630 18.00 -3.61 -12.50
C HIS A 630 18.26 -2.42 -11.58
N CYS A 631 18.44 -1.24 -12.16
CA CYS A 631 18.56 0.02 -11.44
C CYS A 631 17.45 0.97 -11.87
N ALA A 632 16.54 1.26 -10.93
CA ALA A 632 15.52 2.27 -11.10
C ALA A 632 16.05 3.63 -10.62
N LEU A 633 16.41 4.47 -11.59
CA LEU A 633 16.74 5.88 -11.39
C LEU A 633 15.44 6.68 -11.30
N SER A 634 14.73 6.51 -10.19
CA SER A 634 13.38 7.06 -10.01
C SER A 634 12.98 7.31 -8.56
N LEU A 635 13.93 7.29 -7.63
CA LEU A 635 13.62 7.31 -6.20
C LEU A 635 13.02 8.64 -5.73
N VAL A 636 13.72 9.74 -5.99
CA VAL A 636 13.35 11.11 -5.65
C VAL A 636 14.26 12.08 -6.41
N GLY A 637 13.82 13.32 -6.58
CA GLY A 637 14.58 14.32 -7.32
C GLY A 637 14.52 14.08 -8.82
N GLU A 638 15.49 14.61 -9.54
CA GLU A 638 15.60 14.52 -10.99
C GLU A 638 16.97 13.93 -11.36
N PRO A 639 17.05 12.63 -11.70
CA PRO A 639 18.31 11.94 -12.00
C PRO A 639 19.10 12.56 -13.14
N ILE A 640 18.43 13.05 -14.19
CA ILE A 640 19.09 13.62 -15.38
C ILE A 640 19.80 14.95 -15.09
N PHE A 641 19.51 15.55 -13.93
CA PHE A 641 20.13 16.78 -13.48
C PHE A 641 21.55 16.58 -12.95
N TYR A 642 21.94 15.34 -12.63
CA TYR A 642 23.30 15.02 -12.20
C TYR A 642 24.31 15.21 -13.34
N PRO A 643 25.37 16.02 -13.17
CA PRO A 643 26.29 16.35 -14.25
C PRO A 643 27.00 15.14 -14.91
N HIS A 644 27.28 14.09 -14.14
CA HIS A 644 27.97 12.88 -14.61
C HIS A 644 27.01 11.69 -14.81
N ILE A 645 25.75 11.95 -15.18
CA ILE A 645 24.74 10.89 -15.35
C ILE A 645 25.16 9.81 -16.36
N ASN A 646 25.83 10.19 -17.45
CA ASN A 646 26.30 9.24 -18.46
C ASN A 646 27.44 8.34 -17.95
N GLU A 647 28.34 8.88 -17.11
CA GLU A 647 29.40 8.10 -16.47
C GLU A 647 28.80 7.13 -15.45
N PHE A 648 27.80 7.57 -14.68
CA PHE A 648 27.07 6.70 -13.77
C PHE A 648 26.32 5.57 -14.49
N LEU A 649 25.70 5.85 -15.64
CA LEU A 649 25.09 4.83 -16.50
C LEU A 649 26.12 3.82 -17.02
N ALA A 650 27.30 4.30 -17.43
CA ALA A 650 28.39 3.42 -17.88
C ALA A 650 28.87 2.46 -16.78
N LEU A 651 28.95 2.92 -15.51
CA LEU A 651 29.27 2.05 -14.37
C LEU A 651 28.20 0.97 -14.15
N LEU A 652 26.92 1.34 -14.22
CA LEU A 652 25.81 0.39 -14.13
C LEU A 652 25.89 -0.67 -15.23
N HIS A 653 26.05 -0.24 -16.48
CA HIS A 653 26.10 -1.15 -17.62
C HIS A 653 27.36 -2.01 -17.65
N GLY A 654 28.48 -1.50 -17.15
CA GLY A 654 29.72 -2.26 -16.99
C GLY A 654 29.59 -3.48 -16.07
N GLU A 655 28.66 -3.45 -15.11
CA GLU A 655 28.29 -4.61 -14.28
C GLU A 655 27.04 -5.35 -14.79
N ARG A 656 26.59 -5.08 -16.03
CA ARG A 656 25.36 -5.62 -16.62
C ARG A 656 24.12 -5.37 -15.75
N ILE A 657 24.03 -4.19 -15.15
CA ILE A 657 22.85 -3.69 -14.43
C ILE A 657 22.03 -2.80 -15.37
N SER A 658 20.82 -3.24 -15.71
CA SER A 658 19.96 -2.50 -16.63
C SER A 658 19.45 -1.20 -16.00
N SER A 659 19.26 -0.15 -16.80
CA SER A 659 18.98 1.19 -16.30
C SER A 659 17.60 1.69 -16.73
N PHE A 660 16.79 2.12 -15.77
CA PHE A 660 15.47 2.71 -15.99
C PHE A 660 15.47 4.15 -15.47
N LEU A 661 15.63 5.11 -16.37
CA LEU A 661 15.74 6.53 -16.02
C LEU A 661 14.39 7.24 -16.19
N VAL A 662 13.92 7.87 -15.12
CA VAL A 662 12.70 8.68 -15.11
C VAL A 662 13.05 10.16 -15.00
N CYS A 663 12.50 10.99 -15.89
CA CYS A 663 12.64 12.45 -15.83
C CYS A 663 11.30 13.19 -16.00
N ASN A 664 11.28 14.44 -15.55
CA ASN A 664 10.11 15.33 -15.52
C ASN A 664 10.00 16.28 -16.74
N ALA A 665 10.78 16.04 -17.79
CA ALA A 665 10.82 16.84 -19.03
C ALA A 665 11.18 18.34 -18.85
N GLN A 666 12.01 18.70 -17.86
CA GLN A 666 12.49 20.09 -17.70
C GLN A 666 13.92 20.34 -18.21
N HIS A 667 14.64 19.28 -18.59
CA HIS A 667 16.07 19.30 -18.92
C HIS A 667 16.34 18.80 -20.36
N PRO A 668 15.86 19.49 -21.41
CA PRO A 668 15.96 19.02 -22.79
C PRO A 668 17.42 18.88 -23.26
N GLU A 669 18.31 19.78 -22.84
CA GLU A 669 19.72 19.71 -23.23
C GLU A 669 20.41 18.44 -22.69
N GLN A 670 20.15 18.11 -21.42
CA GLN A 670 20.64 16.87 -20.80
C GLN A 670 19.97 15.63 -21.41
N LEU A 671 18.67 15.72 -21.73
CA LEU A 671 17.93 14.66 -22.41
C LEU A 671 18.46 14.40 -23.82
N ALA A 672 18.92 15.43 -24.54
CA ALA A 672 19.56 15.32 -25.85
C ALA A 672 21.01 14.79 -25.77
N ALA A 673 21.71 15.02 -24.65
CA ALA A 673 23.06 14.49 -24.41
C ALA A 673 23.08 13.09 -23.76
N LEU A 674 21.93 12.57 -23.34
CA LEU A 674 21.82 11.28 -22.67
C LEU A 674 22.29 10.13 -23.59
N LYS A 675 23.15 9.28 -23.06
CA LYS A 675 23.62 8.04 -23.70
C LYS A 675 22.57 6.93 -23.56
N ALA A 676 22.86 5.76 -24.11
CA ALA A 676 22.00 4.60 -24.02
C ALA A 676 21.50 4.35 -22.60
N VAL A 677 20.20 4.08 -22.47
CA VAL A 677 19.57 3.52 -21.28
C VAL A 677 18.70 2.36 -21.73
N THR A 678 18.52 1.34 -20.88
CA THR A 678 17.66 0.20 -21.22
C THR A 678 16.23 0.63 -21.54
N GLN A 679 15.68 1.56 -20.73
CA GLN A 679 14.37 2.17 -20.98
C GLN A 679 14.30 3.59 -20.38
N LEU A 680 13.89 4.56 -21.20
CA LEU A 680 13.76 5.97 -20.84
C LEU A 680 12.29 6.33 -20.56
N TYR A 681 12.04 6.92 -19.41
CA TYR A 681 10.73 7.35 -18.95
C TYR A 681 10.64 8.86 -18.88
N VAL A 682 9.52 9.38 -19.37
CA VAL A 682 9.13 10.77 -19.15
C VAL A 682 7.78 10.81 -18.47
N SER A 683 7.74 11.49 -17.34
CA SER A 683 6.52 11.74 -16.57
C SER A 683 5.67 12.78 -17.29
N ILE A 684 4.46 12.40 -17.68
CA ILE A 684 3.47 13.23 -18.38
C ILE A 684 2.26 13.37 -17.47
N ASP A 685 2.31 14.36 -16.58
CA ASP A 685 1.32 14.47 -15.50
C ASP A 685 0.17 15.46 -15.82
N ALA A 686 0.23 16.13 -16.99
CA ALA A 686 -0.83 17.00 -17.48
C ALA A 686 -0.80 17.11 -19.02
N SER A 687 -1.98 17.35 -19.61
CA SER A 687 -2.15 17.48 -21.06
C SER A 687 -1.90 18.89 -21.63
N ASN A 688 -1.94 19.94 -20.80
CA ASN A 688 -1.83 21.34 -21.21
C ASN A 688 -0.99 22.19 -20.23
N ARG A 689 -0.65 23.42 -20.63
CA ARG A 689 0.23 24.33 -19.89
C ARG A 689 -0.31 24.68 -18.51
N GLU A 690 -1.61 24.98 -18.42
CA GLU A 690 -2.28 25.40 -17.19
C GLU A 690 -2.38 24.25 -16.19
N SER A 691 -2.80 23.06 -16.65
CA SER A 691 -2.84 21.83 -15.85
C SER A 691 -1.43 21.46 -15.37
N LEU A 692 -0.41 21.53 -16.24
CA LEU A 692 0.98 21.24 -15.85
C LEU A 692 1.47 22.20 -14.77
N ARG A 693 1.18 23.50 -14.90
CA ARG A 693 1.54 24.50 -13.89
C ARG A 693 0.88 24.23 -12.54
N ARG A 694 -0.38 23.79 -12.56
CA ARG A 694 -1.18 23.49 -11.36
C ARG A 694 -0.68 22.23 -10.65
N ILE A 695 -0.42 21.17 -11.40
CA ILE A 695 -0.07 19.85 -10.87
C ILE A 695 1.43 19.73 -10.58
N ASP A 696 2.32 20.12 -11.49
CA ASP A 696 3.76 19.91 -11.36
C ASP A 696 4.49 21.05 -10.67
N ARG A 697 3.89 22.24 -10.67
CA ARG A 697 4.47 23.47 -10.11
C ARG A 697 5.96 23.63 -10.50
N PRO A 698 6.29 23.62 -11.81
CA PRO A 698 7.66 23.70 -12.29
C PRO A 698 8.32 25.03 -11.92
N LEU A 699 9.63 25.01 -11.70
CA LEU A 699 10.40 26.20 -11.33
C LEU A 699 10.87 27.02 -12.53
N HIS A 700 10.99 26.41 -13.70
CA HIS A 700 11.34 27.10 -14.94
C HIS A 700 10.19 27.99 -15.43
N ARG A 701 10.51 29.17 -15.98
CA ARG A 701 9.48 30.07 -16.57
C ARG A 701 9.01 29.55 -17.93
N ASP A 702 9.93 28.97 -18.68
CA ASP A 702 9.76 28.32 -19.99
C ASP A 702 9.46 26.81 -19.86
N PHE A 703 8.79 26.41 -18.77
CA PHE A 703 8.57 25.00 -18.42
C PHE A 703 7.79 24.22 -19.48
N TRP A 704 6.84 24.87 -20.16
CA TRP A 704 6.00 24.23 -21.18
C TRP A 704 6.77 24.03 -22.49
N GLU A 705 7.54 25.03 -22.87
CA GLU A 705 8.40 25.00 -24.05
C GLU A 705 9.52 23.97 -23.88
N ARG A 706 10.09 23.84 -22.67
CA ARG A 706 11.02 22.75 -22.29
C ARG A 706 10.37 21.38 -22.36
N PHE A 707 9.17 21.26 -21.81
CA PHE A 707 8.39 20.03 -21.79
C PHE A 707 8.15 19.52 -23.21
N LEU A 708 7.64 20.38 -24.09
CA LEU A 708 7.37 20.05 -25.49
C LEU A 708 8.66 19.66 -26.26
N ARG A 709 9.78 20.38 -26.05
CA ARG A 709 11.08 20.01 -26.62
C ARG A 709 11.55 18.64 -26.17
N CYS A 710 11.31 18.26 -24.90
CA CYS A 710 11.65 16.92 -24.43
C CYS A 710 10.83 15.83 -25.14
N LEU A 711 9.56 16.09 -25.49
CA LEU A 711 8.75 15.14 -26.26
C LEU A 711 9.28 14.97 -27.69
N ASP A 712 9.74 16.06 -28.31
CA ASP A 712 10.36 16.00 -29.64
C ASP A 712 11.65 15.17 -29.60
N ILE A 713 12.48 15.35 -28.57
CA ILE A 713 13.69 14.53 -28.35
C ILE A 713 13.32 13.05 -28.16
N LEU A 714 12.26 12.73 -27.42
CA LEU A 714 11.82 11.35 -27.25
C LEU A 714 11.35 10.72 -28.57
N ARG A 715 10.70 11.51 -29.42
CA ARG A 715 10.26 11.07 -30.75
C ARG A 715 11.43 10.65 -31.61
N GLU A 716 12.57 11.32 -31.51
CA GLU A 716 13.80 10.94 -32.20
C GLU A 716 14.46 9.73 -31.54
N ARG A 717 14.50 9.69 -30.20
CA ARG A 717 15.13 8.60 -29.45
C ARG A 717 14.42 7.26 -29.54
N ARG A 718 13.12 7.22 -29.86
CA ARG A 718 12.33 5.97 -29.99
C ARG A 718 12.86 4.99 -31.05
N PHE A 719 13.79 5.42 -31.90
CA PHE A 719 14.46 4.56 -32.87
C PHE A 719 15.77 3.98 -32.36
N ARG A 720 16.29 4.51 -31.25
CA ARG A 720 17.57 4.10 -30.65
C ARG A 720 17.42 3.40 -29.30
N GLN A 721 16.30 3.61 -28.62
CA GLN A 721 16.02 3.03 -27.30
C GLN A 721 14.53 3.05 -26.98
N ARG A 722 14.12 2.20 -26.04
CA ARG A 722 12.73 2.14 -25.57
C ARG A 722 12.37 3.43 -24.82
N THR A 723 11.27 4.05 -25.24
CA THR A 723 10.74 5.29 -24.66
C THR A 723 9.36 5.06 -24.07
N VAL A 724 9.10 5.63 -22.90
CA VAL A 724 7.86 5.44 -22.15
C VAL A 724 7.31 6.78 -21.71
N PHE A 725 6.03 7.03 -21.99
CA PHE A 725 5.26 8.05 -21.30
C PHE A 725 4.63 7.44 -20.06
N ARG A 726 4.84 8.05 -18.90
CA ARG A 726 4.19 7.62 -17.65
C ARG A 726 3.22 8.69 -17.21
N LEU A 727 1.93 8.38 -17.28
CA LEU A 727 0.83 9.27 -16.92
C LEU A 727 0.39 8.92 -15.50
N THR A 728 0.50 9.89 -14.59
CA THR A 728 -0.01 9.75 -13.23
C THR A 728 -1.42 10.34 -13.16
N LEU A 729 -2.45 9.50 -13.12
CA LEU A 729 -3.84 9.95 -13.04
C LEU A 729 -4.21 10.33 -11.61
N VAL A 730 -4.71 11.55 -11.45
CA VAL A 730 -5.16 12.17 -10.22
C VAL A 730 -6.59 12.65 -10.42
N LYS A 731 -7.53 12.03 -9.72
CA LYS A 731 -8.96 12.35 -9.82
C LYS A 731 -9.21 13.80 -9.42
N GLY A 732 -10.02 14.50 -10.22
CA GLY A 732 -10.29 15.94 -10.08
C GLY A 732 -9.17 16.86 -10.58
N PHE A 733 -8.10 16.33 -11.17
CA PHE A 733 -7.02 17.13 -11.77
C PHE A 733 -6.83 16.87 -13.26
N ASN A 734 -6.69 15.60 -13.67
CA ASN A 734 -6.24 15.26 -15.03
C ASN A 734 -6.92 13.99 -15.61
N VAL A 735 -8.15 13.70 -15.18
CA VAL A 735 -8.93 12.51 -15.59
C VAL A 735 -10.13 12.89 -16.47
N GLU A 736 -10.83 13.98 -16.13
CA GLU A 736 -12.01 14.46 -16.87
C GLU A 736 -11.55 15.34 -18.05
N ASP A 737 -12.10 15.09 -19.25
CA ASP A 737 -11.92 15.88 -20.48
C ASP A 737 -10.48 16.08 -21.00
N GLU A 738 -9.46 15.42 -20.43
CA GLU A 738 -8.06 15.54 -20.87
C GLU A 738 -7.60 14.47 -21.88
N VAL A 739 -8.42 13.47 -22.21
CA VAL A 739 -8.04 12.36 -23.13
C VAL A 739 -7.55 12.89 -24.48
N GLU A 740 -8.21 13.91 -25.03
CA GLU A 740 -7.80 14.57 -26.27
C GLU A 740 -6.40 15.18 -26.17
N GLY A 741 -6.14 15.93 -25.11
CA GLY A 741 -4.85 16.58 -24.92
C GLY A 741 -3.73 15.56 -24.64
N TYR A 742 -4.00 14.46 -23.94
CA TYR A 742 -3.04 13.37 -23.82
C TYR A 742 -2.78 12.68 -25.17
N ALA A 743 -3.81 12.50 -26.01
CA ALA A 743 -3.64 11.98 -27.36
C ALA A 743 -2.76 12.92 -28.22
N ASP A 744 -2.91 14.25 -28.10
CA ASP A 744 -2.03 15.23 -28.77
C ASP A 744 -0.55 15.06 -28.37
N LEU A 745 -0.30 14.84 -27.07
CA LEU A 745 1.06 14.64 -26.56
C LEU A 745 1.65 13.31 -27.05
N VAL A 746 0.85 12.23 -27.04
CA VAL A 746 1.27 10.91 -27.57
C VAL A 746 1.57 11.01 -29.06
N GLU A 747 0.75 11.71 -29.84
CA GLU A 747 0.97 11.94 -31.27
C GLU A 747 2.26 12.72 -31.55
N ARG A 748 2.58 13.69 -30.68
CA ARG A 748 3.82 14.46 -30.77
C ARG A 748 5.05 13.59 -30.47
N GLY A 749 5.05 12.88 -29.35
CA GLY A 749 6.22 12.14 -28.86
C GLY A 749 6.40 10.73 -29.42
N LEU A 750 5.31 10.08 -29.86
CA LEU A 750 5.27 8.70 -30.34
C LEU A 750 6.11 7.72 -29.48
N PRO A 751 5.90 7.67 -28.16
CA PRO A 751 6.68 6.79 -27.28
C PRO A 751 6.44 5.31 -27.65
N CYS A 752 7.39 4.43 -27.35
CA CYS A 752 7.19 2.99 -27.54
C CYS A 752 6.03 2.46 -26.68
N PHE A 753 5.87 3.02 -25.47
CA PHE A 753 4.87 2.61 -24.49
C PHE A 753 4.24 3.81 -23.79
N VAL A 754 2.99 3.65 -23.35
CA VAL A 754 2.28 4.60 -22.48
C VAL A 754 1.79 3.84 -21.25
N GLU A 755 2.41 4.12 -20.10
CA GLU A 755 1.99 3.63 -18.80
C GLU A 755 0.98 4.60 -18.21
N VAL A 756 -0.25 4.14 -17.98
CA VAL A 756 -1.28 4.92 -17.29
C VAL A 756 -1.43 4.35 -15.89
N LYS A 757 -1.17 5.18 -14.87
CA LYS A 757 -1.13 4.74 -13.47
C LYS A 757 -1.93 5.66 -12.57
N GLY A 758 -2.80 5.09 -11.74
CA GLY A 758 -3.48 5.83 -10.68
C GLY A 758 -2.51 6.34 -9.61
N VAL A 759 -2.67 7.59 -9.18
CA VAL A 759 -1.89 8.17 -8.08
C VAL A 759 -2.10 7.37 -6.80
N THR A 760 -1.03 7.18 -6.03
CA THR A 760 -1.12 6.56 -4.70
C THR A 760 -1.00 7.62 -3.62
N TYR A 761 -1.96 7.67 -2.70
CA TYR A 761 -1.92 8.58 -1.56
C TYR A 761 -0.87 8.13 -0.53
N CYS A 762 -0.03 9.06 -0.08
CA CYS A 762 1.14 8.77 0.78
C CYS A 762 1.04 9.37 2.20
N GLY A 763 -0.18 9.65 2.70
CA GLY A 763 -0.42 9.90 4.13
C GLY A 763 -0.03 11.27 4.70
N THR A 764 0.89 12.04 4.10
CA THR A 764 1.31 13.35 4.62
C THR A 764 0.84 14.51 3.74
N SER A 765 -0.45 14.83 3.78
CA SER A 765 -1.02 16.09 3.27
C SER A 765 -0.99 17.20 4.33
N SER A 766 -0.07 17.14 5.29
CA SER A 766 0.04 18.12 6.38
C SER A 766 0.83 19.38 6.00
N SER A 767 1.29 19.54 4.77
CA SER A 767 1.71 20.86 4.25
C SER A 767 0.47 21.70 3.90
N GLY A 768 -0.30 21.99 4.95
CA GLY A 768 -1.38 22.97 4.97
C GLY A 768 -0.79 24.37 4.81
N GLY A 769 -0.79 24.84 3.58
CA GLY A 769 -0.75 26.27 3.26
C GLY A 769 -1.78 26.54 2.18
N LYS A 770 -3.01 26.91 2.57
CA LYS A 770 -4.13 27.48 1.77
C LYS A 770 -4.17 27.20 0.24
N GLY A 771 -3.82 25.99 -0.21
CA GLY A 771 -3.60 25.72 -1.64
C GLY A 771 -3.41 24.24 -1.98
N GLY A 772 -4.46 23.45 -1.76
CA GLY A 772 -4.68 22.14 -2.40
C GLY A 772 -3.77 21.01 -1.96
N GLY A 773 -4.01 20.42 -0.80
CA GLY A 773 -3.47 19.10 -0.46
C GLY A 773 -4.30 18.01 -1.13
N LEU A 774 -3.66 17.02 -1.75
CA LEU A 774 -4.35 15.83 -2.24
C LEU A 774 -4.97 15.08 -1.07
N SER A 775 -6.08 14.40 -1.33
CA SER A 775 -6.79 13.54 -0.37
C SER A 775 -6.96 12.14 -0.97
N MET A 776 -7.45 11.20 -0.16
CA MET A 776 -7.84 9.87 -0.65
C MET A 776 -8.88 9.94 -1.78
N ALA A 777 -9.74 10.97 -1.81
CA ALA A 777 -10.72 11.16 -2.88
C ALA A 777 -10.10 11.46 -4.25
N ASN A 778 -8.82 11.84 -4.29
CA ASN A 778 -8.08 12.09 -5.53
C ASN A 778 -7.41 10.82 -6.09
N VAL A 779 -7.44 9.70 -5.36
CA VAL A 779 -6.92 8.41 -5.84
C VAL A 779 -7.99 7.77 -6.73
N PRO A 780 -7.72 7.54 -8.04
CA PRO A 780 -8.68 6.88 -8.90
C PRO A 780 -8.76 5.38 -8.59
N PHE A 781 -9.97 4.83 -8.71
CA PHE A 781 -10.20 3.39 -8.70
C PHE A 781 -9.69 2.74 -9.99
N TYR A 782 -9.47 1.43 -9.95
CA TYR A 782 -9.01 0.69 -11.13
C TYR A 782 -9.93 0.87 -12.34
N ALA A 783 -11.24 0.79 -12.12
CA ALA A 783 -12.24 0.98 -13.17
C ALA A 783 -12.18 2.37 -13.84
N GLU A 784 -11.78 3.41 -13.09
CA GLU A 784 -11.62 4.77 -13.64
C GLU A 784 -10.36 4.84 -14.52
N VAL A 785 -9.28 4.17 -14.10
CA VAL A 785 -8.05 4.07 -14.90
C VAL A 785 -8.29 3.27 -16.18
N THR A 786 -9.01 2.14 -16.11
CA THR A 786 -9.33 1.33 -17.30
C THR A 786 -10.22 2.10 -18.27
N ALA A 787 -11.25 2.80 -17.77
CA ALA A 787 -12.13 3.61 -18.62
C ALA A 787 -11.35 4.73 -19.34
N PHE A 788 -10.42 5.39 -18.64
CA PHE A 788 -9.55 6.39 -19.25
C PHE A 788 -8.65 5.78 -20.34
N VAL A 789 -8.07 4.61 -20.09
CA VAL A 789 -7.18 3.92 -21.04
C VAL A 789 -7.94 3.48 -22.29
N GLU A 790 -9.15 2.93 -22.14
CA GLU A 790 -10.00 2.56 -23.28
C GLU A 790 -10.41 3.78 -24.12
N ALA A 791 -10.68 4.91 -23.48
CA ALA A 791 -10.96 6.16 -24.17
C ALA A 791 -9.72 6.67 -24.94
N LEU A 792 -8.54 6.62 -24.31
CA LEU A 792 -7.27 7.00 -24.94
C LEU A 792 -6.93 6.06 -26.12
N ASP A 793 -7.04 4.75 -25.96
CA ASP A 793 -6.83 3.75 -27.01
C ASP A 793 -7.72 4.02 -28.23
N ARG A 794 -9.02 4.23 -28.00
CA ARG A 794 -9.98 4.59 -29.06
C ARG A 794 -9.55 5.86 -29.79
N ARG A 795 -9.14 6.88 -29.03
CA ARG A 795 -8.75 8.16 -29.62
C ARG A 795 -7.46 8.08 -30.44
N LEU A 796 -6.47 7.33 -29.97
CA LEU A 796 -5.24 7.07 -30.72
C LEU A 796 -5.55 6.31 -32.02
N ARG A 797 -6.47 5.33 -31.97
CA ARG A 797 -6.93 4.59 -33.16
C ARG A 797 -7.66 5.48 -34.17
N GLU A 798 -8.56 6.35 -33.72
CA GLU A 798 -9.25 7.32 -34.58
C GLU A 798 -8.29 8.25 -35.33
N ARG A 799 -7.16 8.58 -34.71
CA ARG A 799 -6.08 9.38 -35.31
C ARG A 799 -5.15 8.57 -36.22
N GLY A 800 -5.39 7.26 -36.38
CA GLY A 800 -4.55 6.38 -37.19
C GLY A 800 -3.18 6.09 -36.56
N LEU A 801 -3.03 6.25 -35.24
CA LEU A 801 -1.81 5.92 -34.53
C LEU A 801 -1.83 4.42 -34.16
N GLY A 802 -0.80 3.68 -34.60
CA GLY A 802 -0.65 2.24 -34.35
C GLY A 802 -0.27 1.93 -32.89
N TYR A 803 -1.23 2.06 -31.98
CA TYR A 803 -1.14 1.69 -30.56
C TYR A 803 -2.26 0.72 -30.18
N GLY A 804 -2.03 -0.04 -29.12
CA GLY A 804 -3.06 -0.89 -28.51
C GLY A 804 -2.77 -1.20 -27.05
N ILE A 805 -3.79 -1.66 -26.32
CA ILE A 805 -3.66 -2.08 -24.92
C ILE A 805 -2.91 -3.42 -24.88
N ALA A 806 -1.76 -3.44 -24.22
CA ALA A 806 -0.83 -4.57 -24.23
C ALA A 806 -0.87 -5.41 -22.96
N ALA A 807 -0.93 -4.75 -21.80
CA ALA A 807 -0.83 -5.41 -20.49
C ALA A 807 -1.54 -4.60 -19.41
N GLU A 808 -1.86 -5.25 -18.30
CA GLU A 808 -2.39 -4.59 -17.11
C GLU A 808 -1.75 -5.12 -15.83
N HIS A 809 -1.91 -4.36 -14.75
CA HIS A 809 -1.59 -4.79 -13.40
C HIS A 809 -2.57 -4.13 -12.44
N ALA A 810 -3.72 -4.78 -12.24
CA ALA A 810 -4.85 -4.26 -11.45
C ALA A 810 -4.42 -3.92 -10.02
N HIS A 811 -3.53 -4.73 -9.44
CA HIS A 811 -3.04 -4.52 -8.08
C HIS A 811 -2.23 -3.22 -7.89
N SER A 812 -1.59 -2.71 -8.95
CA SER A 812 -0.92 -1.39 -8.91
C SER A 812 -1.74 -0.27 -9.56
N CYS A 813 -2.99 -0.55 -9.95
CA CYS A 813 -3.85 0.37 -10.68
C CYS A 813 -3.15 0.95 -11.92
N CYS A 814 -2.57 0.08 -12.74
CA CYS A 814 -1.73 0.47 -13.88
C CYS A 814 -2.04 -0.35 -15.12
N VAL A 815 -2.11 0.31 -16.28
CA VAL A 815 -2.37 -0.30 -17.58
C VAL A 815 -1.32 0.20 -18.58
N LEU A 816 -0.93 -0.66 -19.51
CA LEU A 816 0.08 -0.41 -20.53
C LEU A 816 -0.56 -0.37 -21.92
N LEU A 817 -0.41 0.76 -22.61
CA LEU A 817 -0.55 0.83 -24.06
C LEU A 817 0.84 0.65 -24.69
N ALA A 818 0.92 -0.03 -25.82
CA ALA A 818 2.15 -0.22 -26.57
C ALA A 818 1.96 0.11 -28.05
N SER A 819 3.03 0.56 -28.70
CA SER A 819 3.07 0.69 -30.15
C SER A 819 2.99 -0.69 -30.81
N GLU A 820 2.27 -0.81 -31.91
CA GLU A 820 2.15 -2.04 -32.71
C GLU A 820 3.51 -2.56 -33.24
N ARG A 821 4.58 -1.75 -33.18
CA ARG A 821 5.96 -2.21 -33.38
C ARG A 821 6.36 -3.38 -32.47
N PHE A 822 5.73 -3.47 -31.30
CA PHE A 822 5.94 -4.55 -30.32
C PHE A 822 4.86 -5.62 -30.40
N ARG A 823 4.10 -5.68 -31.50
CA ARG A 823 3.09 -6.71 -31.74
C ARG A 823 3.55 -7.61 -32.89
N VAL A 824 4.11 -8.76 -32.54
CA VAL A 824 4.66 -9.74 -33.49
C VAL A 824 3.74 -10.96 -33.52
N ASP A 825 3.33 -11.40 -34.71
CA ASP A 825 2.43 -12.55 -34.90
C ASP A 825 1.14 -12.49 -34.05
N GLY A 826 0.59 -11.28 -33.90
CA GLY A 826 -0.62 -11.02 -33.12
C GLY A 826 -0.43 -10.98 -31.59
N ARG A 827 0.77 -11.26 -31.08
CA ARG A 827 1.12 -11.26 -29.65
C ARG A 827 1.95 -10.02 -29.29
N TRP A 828 1.75 -9.52 -28.07
CA TRP A 828 2.54 -8.40 -27.54
C TRP A 828 3.91 -8.89 -27.05
N HIS A 829 4.96 -8.14 -27.33
CA HIS A 829 6.34 -8.36 -26.91
C HIS A 829 6.84 -7.16 -26.09
N THR A 830 6.20 -6.93 -24.95
CA THR A 830 6.56 -5.80 -24.07
C THR A 830 7.75 -6.13 -23.18
N ARG A 831 8.11 -7.41 -23.00
CA ARG A 831 9.28 -7.80 -22.21
C ARG A 831 10.60 -7.43 -22.90
N ILE A 832 11.64 -7.30 -22.09
CA ILE A 832 12.97 -6.88 -22.51
C ILE A 832 13.89 -8.10 -22.46
N ASP A 833 14.60 -8.37 -23.56
CA ASP A 833 15.76 -9.24 -23.52
C ASP A 833 16.95 -8.44 -23.00
N TYR A 834 17.20 -8.56 -21.69
CA TYR A 834 18.26 -7.82 -21.02
C TYR A 834 19.65 -8.25 -21.50
N ASP A 835 19.84 -9.54 -21.77
CA ASP A 835 21.15 -10.04 -22.16
C ASP A 835 21.46 -9.58 -23.59
N ARG A 836 20.46 -9.58 -24.49
CA ARG A 836 20.59 -8.99 -25.82
C ARG A 836 20.83 -7.48 -25.80
N PHE A 837 20.20 -6.75 -24.89
CA PHE A 837 20.49 -5.31 -24.71
C PHE A 837 21.97 -5.07 -24.38
N PHE A 838 22.55 -5.86 -23.47
CA PHE A 838 23.96 -5.70 -23.11
C PHE A 838 24.90 -6.12 -24.25
N GLU A 839 24.59 -7.18 -24.98
CA GLU A 839 25.36 -7.56 -26.18
C GLU A 839 25.40 -6.40 -27.19
N LEU A 840 24.25 -5.80 -27.51
CA LEU A 840 24.18 -4.65 -28.41
C LEU A 840 24.99 -3.45 -27.91
N LEU A 841 24.94 -3.19 -26.60
CA LEU A 841 25.67 -2.10 -25.96
C LEU A 841 27.19 -2.34 -25.97
N GLU A 842 27.63 -3.57 -25.74
CA GLU A 842 29.04 -3.99 -25.78
C GLU A 842 29.58 -3.97 -27.23
N GLU A 843 28.78 -4.41 -28.20
CA GLU A 843 29.13 -4.43 -29.63
C GLU A 843 29.20 -3.02 -30.25
N ARG A 844 28.21 -2.18 -29.94
CA ARG A 844 27.99 -0.90 -30.65
C ARG A 844 28.34 0.33 -29.81
N GLY A 845 28.62 0.16 -28.52
CA GLY A 845 28.96 1.21 -27.58
C GLY A 845 27.74 2.04 -27.11
N PRO A 846 27.93 2.97 -26.16
CA PRO A 846 26.84 3.75 -25.54
C PRO A 846 26.15 4.76 -26.47
N ASP A 847 26.74 5.03 -27.63
CA ASP A 847 26.21 5.86 -28.72
C ASP A 847 25.83 5.04 -29.97
N GLY A 848 25.91 3.71 -29.87
CA GLY A 848 25.66 2.83 -31.00
C GLY A 848 24.24 2.93 -31.51
N GLU A 849 24.05 2.51 -32.77
CA GLU A 849 22.74 2.48 -33.39
C GLU A 849 22.15 1.07 -33.27
N TRP A 850 21.03 0.94 -32.55
CA TRP A 850 20.18 -0.25 -32.53
C TRP A 850 18.74 0.17 -32.29
N THR A 851 17.79 -0.65 -32.69
CA THR A 851 16.37 -0.35 -32.46
C THR A 851 15.85 -1.02 -31.18
N PRO A 852 14.79 -0.47 -30.56
CA PRO A 852 14.07 -1.12 -29.47
C PRO A 852 13.59 -2.55 -29.74
N GLU A 853 13.34 -2.86 -31.01
CA GLU A 853 12.87 -4.16 -31.48
C GLU A 853 13.97 -5.23 -31.44
N GLU A 854 15.25 -4.85 -31.57
CA GLU A 854 16.38 -5.78 -31.59
C GLU A 854 16.61 -6.50 -30.24
N TYR A 855 16.00 -6.00 -29.15
CA TYR A 855 16.09 -6.58 -27.81
C TYR A 855 14.71 -6.79 -27.16
N MET A 856 13.70 -7.11 -27.99
CA MET A 856 12.43 -7.64 -27.50
C MET A 856 12.65 -9.00 -26.85
N GLY A 857 12.13 -9.15 -25.63
CA GLY A 857 12.11 -10.44 -24.95
C GLY A 857 10.99 -11.34 -25.46
N GLU A 858 10.75 -12.40 -24.69
CA GLU A 858 9.62 -13.30 -24.89
C GLU A 858 8.29 -12.54 -24.96
N ALA A 859 7.30 -13.17 -25.59
CA ALA A 859 5.94 -12.63 -25.63
C ALA A 859 5.45 -12.33 -24.20
N THR A 860 4.73 -11.22 -24.06
CA THR A 860 4.08 -10.83 -22.81
C THR A 860 3.18 -11.99 -22.36
N PRO A 861 3.38 -12.54 -21.15
CA PRO A 861 2.63 -13.70 -20.71
C PRO A 861 1.13 -13.42 -20.66
N GLU A 862 0.32 -14.43 -20.94
CA GLU A 862 -1.13 -14.31 -21.00
C GLU A 862 -1.70 -13.70 -19.72
N TRP A 863 -1.28 -14.16 -18.54
CA TRP A 863 -1.70 -13.61 -17.24
C TRP A 863 -1.38 -12.12 -17.05
N ALA A 864 -0.40 -11.57 -17.80
CA ALA A 864 -0.03 -10.16 -17.79
C ALA A 864 -0.81 -9.31 -18.81
N THR A 865 -1.37 -9.95 -19.85
CA THR A 865 -2.10 -9.26 -20.92
C THR A 865 -3.43 -8.69 -20.44
N TRP A 866 -3.98 -7.75 -21.21
CA TRP A 866 -5.26 -7.10 -20.94
C TRP A 866 -6.42 -8.10 -20.74
N GLY A 867 -7.17 -7.95 -19.64
CA GLY A 867 -8.30 -8.80 -19.25
C GLY A 867 -7.97 -9.88 -18.21
N ASN A 868 -6.70 -10.08 -17.85
CA ASN A 868 -6.24 -11.14 -16.95
C ASN A 868 -5.73 -10.64 -15.58
N GLY A 869 -5.87 -9.35 -15.27
CA GLY A 869 -5.55 -8.75 -13.97
C GLY A 869 -4.07 -8.50 -13.69
N GLY A 870 -3.17 -9.21 -14.37
CA GLY A 870 -1.74 -8.89 -14.41
C GLY A 870 -0.90 -9.43 -13.27
N PHE A 871 -1.49 -10.13 -12.30
CA PHE A 871 -0.79 -10.59 -11.10
C PHE A 871 -0.01 -11.88 -11.40
N ASP A 872 1.24 -11.98 -10.93
CA ASP A 872 2.08 -13.16 -11.16
C ASP A 872 1.43 -14.38 -10.47
N PRO A 873 1.08 -15.45 -11.20
CA PRO A 873 0.44 -16.63 -10.63
C PRO A 873 1.33 -17.40 -9.64
N ARG A 874 2.63 -17.12 -9.58
CA ARG A 874 3.57 -17.74 -8.62
C ARG A 874 3.61 -17.02 -7.27
N ASP A 875 2.90 -15.90 -7.15
CA ASP A 875 2.81 -15.05 -5.97
C ASP A 875 1.43 -15.13 -5.33
N GLU A 876 1.37 -14.86 -4.02
CA GLU A 876 0.13 -14.89 -3.26
C GLU A 876 -0.35 -13.47 -2.95
N ARG A 877 -1.60 -13.16 -3.31
CA ARG A 877 -2.21 -11.88 -2.95
C ARG A 877 -2.72 -11.92 -1.51
N VAL A 878 -2.31 -10.94 -0.71
CA VAL A 878 -2.72 -10.83 0.70
C VAL A 878 -3.37 -9.49 1.00
N ASP A 879 -4.26 -9.46 1.99
CA ASP A 879 -4.86 -8.25 2.53
C ASP A 879 -3.95 -7.56 3.55
N ARG A 880 -4.41 -6.41 4.07
CA ARG A 880 -3.69 -5.64 5.10
C ARG A 880 -3.45 -6.41 6.41
N LYS A 881 -4.20 -7.48 6.67
CA LYS A 881 -4.04 -8.37 7.83
C LYS A 881 -3.20 -9.60 7.50
N GLY A 882 -2.64 -9.67 6.29
CA GLY A 882 -1.86 -10.81 5.80
C GLY A 882 -2.69 -12.05 5.49
N ARG A 883 -4.00 -11.93 5.35
CA ARG A 883 -4.90 -13.02 4.95
C ARG A 883 -4.95 -13.11 3.43
N LYS A 884 -5.10 -14.32 2.89
CA LYS A 884 -5.25 -14.53 1.44
C LYS A 884 -6.45 -13.74 0.91
N ILE A 885 -6.28 -13.08 -0.23
CA ILE A 885 -7.38 -12.52 -1.01
C ILE A 885 -7.58 -13.48 -2.19
N GLU A 886 -8.71 -14.20 -2.20
CA GLU A 886 -9.11 -14.95 -3.39
C GLU A 886 -9.35 -13.98 -4.56
N ALA A 887 -8.86 -14.36 -5.74
CA ALA A 887 -8.79 -13.52 -6.93
C ALA A 887 -10.16 -13.20 -7.52
#